data_AF-A0A924IAB5-F1
#
_entry.id   AF-A0A924IAB5-F1
#
_cell.length_a   1.000
_cell.length_b   1.000
_cell.length_c   1.000
_cell.angle_alpha   90.00
_cell.angle_beta   90.00
_cell.angle_gamma   90.00
#
_symmetry.space_group_name_H-M   'P 1'
#
loop_
_entity.id
_entity.type
_entity.pdbx_description
1 polymer ?
#
loop_
_entity_poly.entity_id
_entity_poly.type
_entity_poly.pdbx_seq_one_letter_code
_entity_poly.pdbx_strand_id
1 'polypeptide(L)'
;MSEFIEERNTPDDYALYLDGDLQFDTRDERVYHEAMALPALSLAKPLDPELGLQVLICGGGDGLALRECLRFPGVARVDLVDYSPEVIALGKTRFATTNDAAFADSRVRVCVQDAREFLKTSGIYDVILLDFTVPRRPDETEIFTKEWYATVAGSLSPGGMACVNGLSPEKLPEAFWCLKKTIHAGGLNVLPYRVGVPSFRECGYGVWAFFLASHRPLTLNSLRLIDSPVETVQTDLSRLWRGARFSRKERDIEKRVGVHSLLKPCLLPLILNPSTGFSSGETALDSGGEPEPFALDPLLKNIPIQHPYHTRVMIETLANEVVGTVRGVDLQRLTDALLERASRLSDSVVKELRRLRDFLGSHLPSVEMFRLWSSRVLAMLIVLLTVANAISPDTAFAKGGEGIGHSSMSRGYSSAGRTSSGSFGGARSVGGSFGTSSGRAFGAFRPSSRMTSVGFRRGTVGRGQATDIYGNSYASRSFTYGHGYYVGYYGGYGGYGYGGGGYGGNGQSGATPDKNPQTHNAAFVADEDLLVMENGDVIVTLSDTAYLLINDGKMSLFHQKLPDPLLPLSPPPELIRNIIESLNEQTIAVQDEIELRKDWLSWVSWTSALLPTVRADKEELANLEALVKRLETAKQRIGKIPEPPAASLRPVPTGAIELFASTYLLPDGRYAIRRPDGLFFYTDGKSLSSEKPGEKASTPPPELLDALKSVNTKLIKELDADLKKDDGYLAELVTEYNALQKDMAEYQNYRSANGGSYEVDYGTDTMSADEAITKMEADIAQWGTEYNTALTERRKDANDLQTLNRQTNTTFVSPPEPFDPRPSSATP
;
A
#
# COMPACT_ATOMS: atom_id res chain seq x y z
N MET A 1 -13.83 4.83 28.47
CA MET A 1 -12.77 5.80 28.76
C MET A 1 -12.51 5.78 30.26
N SER A 2 -11.32 5.44 30.71
CA SER A 2 -10.88 5.68 32.09
C SER A 2 -10.04 6.94 32.12
N GLU A 3 -10.49 7.94 32.86
CA GLU A 3 -9.81 9.22 33.04
C GLU A 3 -9.00 9.17 34.34
N PHE A 4 -7.75 9.61 34.28
CA PHE A 4 -6.86 9.71 35.44
C PHE A 4 -6.11 11.02 35.40
N ILE A 5 -6.18 11.80 36.48
CA ILE A 5 -5.43 13.03 36.65
C ILE A 5 -4.32 12.76 37.67
N GLU A 6 -3.08 12.88 37.23
CA GLU A 6 -1.91 12.82 38.10
C GLU A 6 -1.68 14.22 38.68
N GLU A 7 -2.02 14.40 39.96
CA GLU A 7 -1.73 15.63 40.71
C GLU A 7 -0.24 15.73 41.05
N ARG A 8 0.37 16.90 40.88
CA ARG A 8 1.77 17.15 41.23
C ARG A 8 1.92 18.23 42.29
N ASN A 9 3.09 18.87 42.33
CA ASN A 9 3.55 19.70 43.44
C ASN A 9 2.57 20.84 43.81
N THR A 10 1.78 21.32 42.84
CA THR A 10 0.75 22.34 43.03
C THR A 10 -0.57 21.94 42.37
N PRO A 11 -1.73 22.46 42.81
CA PRO A 11 -3.03 22.15 42.19
C PRO A 11 -3.17 22.51 40.71
N ASP A 12 -2.31 23.39 40.20
CA ASP A 12 -2.23 23.81 38.79
C ASP A 12 -1.12 23.08 38.01
N ASP A 13 -0.41 22.13 38.66
CA ASP A 13 0.60 21.27 38.04
C ASP A 13 0.07 19.83 38.04
N TYR A 14 -0.37 19.36 36.88
CA TYR A 14 -0.98 18.04 36.74
C TYR A 14 -0.84 17.50 35.30
N ALA A 15 -1.05 16.20 35.15
CA ALA A 15 -1.11 15.54 33.85
C ALA A 15 -2.43 14.78 33.69
N LEU A 16 -3.04 14.88 32.51
CA LEU A 16 -4.24 14.12 32.16
C LEU A 16 -3.86 12.87 31.38
N TYR A 17 -4.35 11.73 31.85
CA TYR A 17 -4.29 10.45 31.17
C TYR A 17 -5.70 9.99 30.82
N LEU A 18 -5.89 9.62 29.56
CA LEU A 18 -7.09 8.93 29.08
C LEU A 18 -6.67 7.57 28.59
N ASP A 19 -7.29 6.50 29.06
CA ASP A 19 -6.86 5.20 28.58
C ASP A 19 -5.50 4.74 29.14
N GLY A 20 -4.90 5.50 30.06
CA GLY A 20 -3.49 5.34 30.44
C GLY A 20 -2.49 5.98 29.47
N ASP A 21 -2.94 6.62 28.38
CA ASP A 21 -2.07 7.47 27.54
C ASP A 21 -2.09 8.91 28.03
N LEU A 22 -0.91 9.54 28.08
CA LEU A 22 -0.79 10.96 28.38
C LEU A 22 -1.46 11.78 27.28
N GLN A 23 -2.40 12.64 27.66
CA GLN A 23 -3.04 13.58 26.74
C GLN A 23 -2.35 14.93 26.77
N PHE A 24 -2.10 15.45 27.97
CA PHE A 24 -1.29 16.65 28.16
C PHE A 24 -0.68 16.69 29.55
N ASP A 25 0.37 17.49 29.67
CA ASP A 25 1.07 17.82 30.90
C ASP A 25 1.12 19.35 31.00
N THR A 26 0.66 19.92 32.11
CA THR A 26 0.60 21.39 32.26
C THR A 26 1.96 22.07 32.13
N ARG A 27 3.08 21.35 32.29
CA ARG A 27 4.44 21.87 32.12
C ARG A 27 4.75 22.29 30.69
N ASP A 28 4.18 21.62 29.70
CA ASP A 28 4.55 21.78 28.29
C ASP A 28 3.43 21.63 27.26
N GLU A 29 2.17 21.57 27.70
CA GLU A 29 1.01 21.48 26.80
C GLU A 29 0.98 22.60 25.75
N ARG A 30 1.51 23.79 26.05
CA ARG A 30 1.50 24.90 25.08
C ARG A 30 2.41 24.61 23.90
N VAL A 31 3.43 23.75 24.04
CA VAL A 31 4.23 23.29 22.88
C VAL A 31 3.33 22.56 21.88
N TYR A 32 2.40 21.73 22.36
CA TYR A 32 1.46 20.99 21.51
C TYR A 32 0.38 21.93 20.95
N HIS A 33 -0.34 22.65 21.81
CA HIS A 33 -1.53 23.41 21.40
C HIS A 33 -1.18 24.65 20.56
N GLU A 34 -0.07 25.35 20.85
CA GLU A 34 0.38 26.48 20.01
C GLU A 34 0.84 25.98 18.63
N ALA A 35 1.58 24.85 18.58
CA ALA A 35 2.03 24.26 17.32
C ALA A 35 0.88 23.70 16.47
N MET A 36 -0.22 23.28 17.07
CA MET A 36 -1.41 22.83 16.35
C MET A 36 -2.24 24.02 15.83
N ALA A 37 -2.61 24.95 16.70
CA ALA A 37 -3.62 25.97 16.40
C ALA A 37 -3.05 27.15 15.60
N LEU A 38 -1.93 27.73 16.04
CA LEU A 38 -1.46 29.03 15.54
C LEU A 38 -0.97 28.99 14.08
N PRO A 39 -0.27 27.94 13.59
CA PRO A 39 0.05 27.82 12.18
C PRO A 39 -1.19 27.76 11.29
N ALA A 40 -2.22 27.03 11.72
CA ALA A 40 -3.45 26.89 10.96
C ALA A 40 -4.20 28.24 10.86
N LEU A 41 -4.33 28.93 12.00
CA LEU A 41 -4.98 30.24 12.10
C LEU A 41 -4.23 31.31 11.30
N SER A 42 -2.90 31.32 11.37
CA SER A 42 -2.06 32.33 10.69
C SER A 42 -2.06 32.16 9.17
N LEU A 43 -2.25 30.94 8.67
CA LEU A 43 -2.23 30.63 7.24
C LEU A 43 -3.62 30.57 6.60
N ALA A 44 -4.68 30.50 7.38
CA ALA A 44 -6.04 30.52 6.86
C ALA A 44 -6.43 31.91 6.35
N LYS A 45 -7.27 31.93 5.33
CA LYS A 45 -7.92 33.15 4.85
C LYS A 45 -9.41 33.02 5.12
N PRO A 46 -10.03 34.00 5.81
CA PRO A 46 -11.47 33.94 6.05
C PRO A 46 -12.21 33.94 4.71
N LEU A 47 -13.24 33.09 4.61
CA LEU A 47 -14.14 33.06 3.46
C LEU A 47 -14.83 34.41 3.26
N ASP A 48 -15.20 35.05 4.36
CA ASP A 48 -15.73 36.41 4.41
C ASP A 48 -14.89 37.27 5.37
N PRO A 49 -14.08 38.22 4.86
CA PRO A 49 -13.26 39.10 5.69
C PRO A 49 -14.04 39.93 6.72
N GLU A 50 -15.34 40.21 6.49
CA GLU A 50 -16.17 40.97 7.42
C GLU A 50 -16.65 40.12 8.61
N LEU A 51 -16.77 38.80 8.41
CA LEU A 51 -17.24 37.87 9.45
C LEU A 51 -16.12 37.27 10.29
N GLY A 52 -14.86 37.41 9.89
CA GLY A 52 -13.71 36.80 10.55
C GLY A 52 -13.67 35.27 10.42
N LEU A 53 -12.65 34.65 11.00
CA LEU A 53 -12.41 33.22 10.90
C LEU A 53 -13.49 32.42 11.64
N GLN A 54 -14.11 31.49 10.92
CA GLN A 54 -14.98 30.47 11.48
C GLN A 54 -14.14 29.21 11.77
N VAL A 55 -14.03 28.84 13.03
CA VAL A 55 -13.17 27.73 13.48
C VAL A 55 -14.02 26.54 13.95
N LEU A 56 -13.62 25.34 13.57
CA LEU A 56 -14.13 24.08 14.10
C LEU A 56 -13.00 23.34 14.81
N ILE A 57 -13.26 22.86 16.02
CA ILE A 57 -12.40 21.93 16.75
C ILE A 57 -13.19 20.63 16.89
N CYS A 58 -12.62 19.53 16.38
CA CYS A 58 -13.13 18.18 16.58
C CYS A 58 -12.21 17.45 17.57
N GLY A 59 -12.77 16.98 18.68
CA GLY A 59 -12.01 16.59 19.86
C GLY A 59 -11.66 17.80 20.73
N GLY A 60 -10.51 17.75 21.43
CA GLY A 60 -9.99 18.84 22.24
C GLY A 60 -10.91 19.26 23.40
N GLY A 61 -11.68 18.32 23.97
CA GLY A 61 -12.63 18.58 25.06
C GLY A 61 -12.01 19.17 26.35
N ASP A 62 -10.68 19.13 26.51
CA ASP A 62 -9.94 19.81 27.57
C ASP A 62 -9.92 21.35 27.43
N GLY A 63 -10.12 21.86 26.20
CA GLY A 63 -10.21 23.28 25.89
C GLY A 63 -8.87 24.01 25.70
N LEU A 64 -7.73 23.32 25.67
CA LEU A 64 -6.42 23.96 25.51
C LEU A 64 -6.19 24.44 24.07
N ALA A 65 -6.59 23.66 23.05
CA ALA A 65 -6.64 24.15 21.67
C ALA A 65 -7.65 25.30 21.49
N LEU A 66 -8.78 25.24 22.21
CA LEU A 66 -9.80 26.29 22.20
C LEU A 66 -9.25 27.63 22.72
N ARG A 67 -8.49 27.59 23.83
CA ARG A 67 -7.77 28.76 24.37
C ARG A 67 -6.91 29.42 23.30
N GLU A 68 -6.10 28.65 22.57
CA GLU A 68 -5.23 29.21 21.52
C GLU A 68 -6.02 29.84 20.37
N CYS A 69 -7.16 29.25 19.99
CA CYS A 69 -8.05 29.84 18.98
C CYS A 69 -8.61 31.19 19.44
N LEU A 70 -9.03 31.30 20.71
CA LEU A 70 -9.65 32.51 21.25
C LEU A 70 -8.65 33.66 21.44
N ARG A 71 -7.36 33.35 21.62
CA ARG A 71 -6.27 34.34 21.65
C ARG A 71 -6.03 35.00 20.28
N PHE A 72 -6.43 34.34 19.19
CA PHE A 72 -6.20 34.84 17.84
C PHE A 72 -7.24 35.93 17.47
N PRO A 73 -6.82 37.18 17.19
CA PRO A 73 -7.74 38.32 17.07
C PRO A 73 -8.71 38.22 15.88
N GLY A 74 -8.38 37.44 14.85
CA GLY A 74 -9.23 37.22 13.68
C GLY A 74 -10.35 36.18 13.88
N VAL A 75 -10.42 35.49 15.03
CA VAL A 75 -11.41 34.44 15.29
C VAL A 75 -12.73 35.04 15.78
N ALA A 76 -13.78 34.82 14.99
CA ALA A 76 -15.12 35.32 15.27
C ALA A 76 -16.01 34.29 15.97
N ARG A 77 -15.81 33.00 15.65
CA ARG A 77 -16.58 31.90 16.23
C ARG A 77 -15.76 30.62 16.28
N VAL A 78 -15.94 29.86 17.35
CA VAL A 78 -15.39 28.51 17.50
C VAL A 78 -16.51 27.54 17.83
N ASP A 79 -16.72 26.54 16.98
CA ASP A 79 -17.51 25.37 17.33
C ASP A 79 -16.55 24.28 17.86
N LEU A 80 -16.78 23.80 19.08
CA LEU A 80 -16.04 22.69 19.67
C LEU A 80 -16.95 21.46 19.74
N VAL A 81 -16.51 20.36 19.13
CA VAL A 81 -17.28 19.12 18.99
C VAL A 81 -16.49 17.97 19.59
N ASP A 82 -16.93 17.47 20.74
CA ASP A 82 -16.35 16.31 21.41
C ASP A 82 -17.47 15.35 21.81
N TYR A 83 -17.21 14.04 21.74
CA TYR A 83 -18.21 13.03 22.07
C TYR A 83 -18.28 12.75 23.57
N SER A 84 -17.23 13.09 24.33
CA SER A 84 -17.14 12.82 25.77
C SER A 84 -17.68 13.99 26.60
N PRO A 85 -18.88 13.86 27.22
CA PRO A 85 -19.37 14.88 28.15
C PRO A 85 -18.49 15.01 29.40
N GLU A 86 -17.76 13.95 29.76
CA GLU A 86 -16.90 13.86 30.94
C GLU A 86 -15.65 14.74 30.76
N VAL A 87 -14.97 14.61 29.62
CA VAL A 87 -13.81 15.44 29.28
C VAL A 87 -14.21 16.92 29.16
N ILE A 88 -15.35 17.23 28.53
CA ILE A 88 -15.88 18.61 28.47
C ILE A 88 -16.16 19.16 29.88
N ALA A 89 -16.69 18.33 30.79
CA ALA A 89 -16.94 18.75 32.16
C ALA A 89 -15.63 19.07 32.89
N LEU A 90 -14.57 18.29 32.70
CA LEU A 90 -13.23 18.59 33.20
C LEU A 90 -12.68 19.89 32.60
N GLY A 91 -12.81 20.09 31.29
CA GLY A 91 -12.45 21.32 30.59
C GLY A 91 -13.11 22.56 31.20
N LYS A 92 -14.41 22.48 31.50
CA LYS A 92 -15.18 23.58 32.12
C LYS A 92 -14.91 23.80 33.61
N THR A 93 -14.33 22.83 34.29
CA THR A 93 -14.16 22.85 35.74
C THR A 93 -12.69 22.74 36.13
N ARG A 94 -12.15 21.51 36.20
CA ARG A 94 -10.79 21.22 36.66
C ARG A 94 -9.73 21.98 35.87
N PHE A 95 -9.93 22.14 34.56
CA PHE A 95 -8.95 22.76 33.66
C PHE A 95 -9.24 24.23 33.35
N ALA A 96 -10.25 24.83 34.00
CA ALA A 96 -10.66 26.20 33.73
C ALA A 96 -9.52 27.21 33.94
N THR A 97 -8.61 26.98 34.90
CA THR A 97 -7.43 27.84 35.07
C THR A 97 -6.46 27.67 33.90
N THR A 98 -6.19 26.43 33.49
CA THR A 98 -5.19 26.12 32.45
C THR A 98 -5.66 26.51 31.05
N ASN A 99 -6.96 26.37 30.76
CA ASN A 99 -7.54 26.79 29.49
C ASN A 99 -8.06 28.24 29.49
N ASP A 100 -7.68 29.06 30.48
CA ASP A 100 -8.10 30.47 30.63
C ASP A 100 -9.63 30.66 30.57
N ALA A 101 -10.38 29.71 31.13
CA ALA A 101 -11.84 29.65 31.12
C ALA A 101 -12.44 29.77 29.71
N ALA A 102 -11.74 29.25 28.69
CA ALA A 102 -12.09 29.39 27.28
C ALA A 102 -13.54 28.99 26.95
N PHE A 103 -14.11 28.00 27.65
CA PHE A 103 -15.49 27.56 27.47
C PHE A 103 -16.56 28.62 27.80
N ALA A 104 -16.20 29.68 28.54
CA ALA A 104 -17.11 30.76 28.91
C ALA A 104 -17.14 31.91 27.89
N ASP A 105 -16.27 31.91 26.88
CA ASP A 105 -16.24 32.96 25.85
C ASP A 105 -17.48 32.88 24.96
N SER A 106 -18.12 34.04 24.73
CA SER A 106 -19.34 34.16 23.92
C SER A 106 -19.21 33.70 22.47
N ARG A 107 -17.98 33.59 21.94
CA ARG A 107 -17.67 33.09 20.60
C ARG A 107 -17.75 31.57 20.49
N VAL A 108 -17.86 30.86 21.61
CA VAL A 108 -17.74 29.39 21.68
C VAL A 108 -19.10 28.72 21.70
N ARG A 109 -19.26 27.71 20.84
CA ARG A 109 -20.39 26.78 20.87
C ARG A 109 -19.90 25.36 21.05
N VAL A 110 -20.22 24.76 22.20
CA VAL A 110 -19.87 23.36 22.51
C VAL A 110 -20.98 22.42 22.06
N CYS A 111 -20.64 21.39 21.31
CA CYS A 111 -21.55 20.35 20.83
C CYS A 111 -21.07 18.98 21.33
N VAL A 112 -21.86 18.31 22.16
CA VAL A 112 -21.56 16.95 22.63
C VAL A 112 -22.07 15.94 21.59
N GLN A 113 -21.23 15.57 20.63
CA GLN A 113 -21.62 14.74 19.48
C GLN A 113 -20.41 14.08 18.80
N ASP A 114 -20.62 12.96 18.10
CA ASP A 114 -19.62 12.39 17.17
C ASP A 114 -19.32 13.40 16.04
N ALA A 115 -18.04 13.73 15.87
CA ALA A 115 -17.57 14.70 14.90
C ALA A 115 -17.94 14.35 13.44
N ARG A 116 -18.05 13.06 13.10
CA ARG A 116 -18.46 12.61 11.74
C ARG A 116 -19.91 12.95 11.47
N GLU A 117 -20.78 12.77 12.46
CA GLU A 117 -22.20 13.11 12.31
C GLU A 117 -22.41 14.62 12.30
N PHE A 118 -21.65 15.35 13.11
CA PHE A 118 -21.68 16.82 13.09
C PHE A 118 -21.29 17.35 11.71
N LEU A 119 -20.19 16.87 11.14
CA LEU A 119 -19.65 17.39 9.87
C LEU A 119 -20.57 17.15 8.66
N LYS A 120 -21.37 16.07 8.66
CA LYS A 120 -22.37 15.81 7.61
C LYS A 120 -23.43 16.91 7.48
N THR A 121 -23.68 17.65 8.56
CA THR A 121 -24.73 18.66 8.63
C THR A 121 -24.19 20.06 8.96
N SER A 122 -22.88 20.20 9.08
CA SER A 122 -22.24 21.47 9.41
C SER A 122 -22.13 22.39 8.20
N GLY A 123 -21.82 23.67 8.46
CA GLY A 123 -21.44 24.61 7.43
C GLY A 123 -19.98 24.47 7.00
N ILE A 124 -19.50 25.49 6.29
CA ILE A 124 -18.10 25.63 5.87
C ILE A 124 -17.32 26.37 6.97
N TYR A 125 -16.09 25.94 7.23
CA TYR A 125 -15.16 26.55 8.19
C TYR A 125 -13.88 27.00 7.50
N ASP A 126 -13.26 28.04 8.04
CA ASP A 126 -11.95 28.54 7.58
C ASP A 126 -10.80 27.80 8.25
N VAL A 127 -11.00 27.34 9.48
CA VAL A 127 -10.03 26.53 10.20
C VAL A 127 -10.69 25.31 10.79
N ILE A 128 -10.10 24.14 10.58
CA ILE A 128 -10.56 22.88 11.18
C ILE A 128 -9.38 22.24 11.95
N LEU A 129 -9.49 22.17 13.27
CA LEU A 129 -8.52 21.47 14.12
C LEU A 129 -9.05 20.09 14.47
N LEU A 130 -8.29 19.05 14.16
CA LEU A 130 -8.65 17.65 14.43
C LEU A 130 -7.74 17.10 15.53
N ASP A 131 -8.21 17.23 16.77
CA ASP A 131 -7.46 16.93 18.00
C ASP A 131 -8.00 15.67 18.66
N PHE A 132 -7.76 14.54 18.02
CA PHE A 132 -8.21 13.24 18.50
C PHE A 132 -7.08 12.46 19.18
N THR A 133 -7.48 11.57 20.08
CA THR A 133 -6.59 10.57 20.69
C THR A 133 -6.13 9.55 19.64
N VAL A 134 -4.97 8.94 19.87
CA VAL A 134 -4.48 7.84 19.03
C VAL A 134 -5.48 6.68 19.10
N PRO A 135 -5.95 6.15 17.95
CA PRO A 135 -6.96 5.09 17.96
C PRO A 135 -6.36 3.77 18.45
N ARG A 136 -7.08 3.10 19.33
CA ARG A 136 -6.76 1.80 19.93
C ARG A 136 -7.72 0.71 19.47
N ARG A 137 -8.84 1.10 18.86
CA ARG A 137 -9.87 0.22 18.34
C ARG A 137 -10.22 0.56 16.88
N PRO A 138 -10.67 -0.40 16.05
CA PRO A 138 -11.05 -0.20 14.66
C PRO A 138 -12.17 0.83 14.50
N ASP A 139 -13.15 0.83 15.40
CA ASP A 139 -14.22 1.84 15.40
C ASP A 139 -13.68 3.26 15.58
N GLU A 140 -12.63 3.45 16.39
CA GLU A 140 -11.93 4.74 16.56
C GLU A 140 -11.12 5.13 15.32
N THR A 141 -10.83 4.20 14.40
CA THR A 141 -10.14 4.53 13.14
C THR A 141 -11.05 5.11 12.06
N GLU A 142 -12.37 5.04 12.21
CA GLU A 142 -13.31 5.51 11.19
C GLU A 142 -13.16 7.03 10.91
N ILE A 143 -12.75 7.81 11.93
CA ILE A 143 -12.45 9.25 11.83
C ILE A 143 -11.07 9.53 11.18
N PHE A 144 -10.30 8.52 10.80
CA PHE A 144 -9.00 8.70 10.13
C PHE A 144 -9.03 8.19 8.68
N THR A 145 -10.21 7.91 8.14
CA THR A 145 -10.40 7.35 6.81
C THR A 145 -10.34 8.42 5.71
N LYS A 146 -9.93 8.01 4.52
CA LYS A 146 -10.00 8.81 3.29
C LYS A 146 -11.38 9.43 3.09
N GLU A 147 -12.45 8.66 3.30
CA GLU A 147 -13.83 9.10 3.12
C GLU A 147 -14.21 10.24 4.08
N TRP A 148 -13.76 10.13 5.33
CA TRP A 148 -14.00 11.19 6.30
C TRP A 148 -13.16 12.43 5.99
N TYR A 149 -11.89 12.29 5.61
CA TYR A 149 -11.09 13.45 5.16
C TYR A 149 -11.65 14.12 3.90
N ALA A 150 -12.32 13.39 3.00
CA ALA A 150 -13.06 13.99 1.89
C ALA A 150 -14.24 14.85 2.38
N THR A 151 -14.90 14.46 3.48
CA THR A 151 -15.94 15.25 4.13
C THR A 151 -15.36 16.49 4.82
N VAL A 152 -14.18 16.35 5.44
CA VAL A 152 -13.40 17.49 5.97
C VAL A 152 -13.03 18.46 4.86
N ALA A 153 -12.52 17.98 3.73
CA ALA A 153 -12.18 18.81 2.58
C ALA A 153 -13.41 19.57 2.04
N GLY A 154 -14.57 18.91 1.98
CA GLY A 154 -15.84 19.55 1.58
C GLY A 154 -16.37 20.60 2.56
N SER A 155 -15.96 20.51 3.83
CA SER A 155 -16.35 21.46 4.89
C SER A 155 -15.31 22.56 5.11
N LEU A 156 -14.17 22.50 4.42
CA LEU A 156 -13.10 23.49 4.51
C LEU A 156 -13.28 24.55 3.41
N SER A 157 -13.18 25.83 3.77
CA SER A 157 -13.27 26.92 2.81
C SER A 157 -12.09 26.87 1.80
N PRO A 158 -12.21 27.45 0.58
CA PRO A 158 -11.14 27.40 -0.43
C PRO A 158 -9.80 27.99 0.04
N GLY A 159 -9.86 28.99 0.94
CA GLY A 159 -8.69 29.60 1.59
C GLY A 159 -8.35 29.02 2.96
N GLY A 160 -9.10 28.02 3.40
CA GLY A 160 -9.05 27.47 4.75
C GLY A 160 -7.85 26.56 5.01
N MET A 161 -7.61 26.30 6.29
CA MET A 161 -6.54 25.44 6.77
C MET A 161 -7.07 24.43 7.78
N ALA A 162 -6.79 23.16 7.54
CA ALA A 162 -6.97 22.12 8.54
C ALA A 162 -5.63 21.81 9.21
N CYS A 163 -5.65 21.51 10.51
CA CYS A 163 -4.51 20.92 11.20
C CYS A 163 -4.96 19.63 11.88
N VAL A 164 -4.24 18.54 11.59
CA VAL A 164 -4.55 17.21 12.10
C VAL A 164 -3.46 16.81 13.08
N ASN A 165 -3.86 16.39 14.29
CA ASN A 165 -2.96 15.62 15.15
C ASN A 165 -2.49 14.39 14.38
N GLY A 166 -1.18 14.28 14.19
CA GLY A 166 -0.59 13.17 13.48
C GLY A 166 -0.33 12.02 14.44
N LEU A 167 0.93 11.64 14.52
CA LEU A 167 1.51 10.63 15.39
C LEU A 167 3.01 10.96 15.50
N SER A 168 3.75 10.18 16.26
CA SER A 168 5.21 10.26 16.25
C SER A 168 5.81 9.67 14.96
N PRO A 169 6.48 10.45 14.10
CA PRO A 169 7.17 9.91 12.92
C PRO A 169 8.40 9.08 13.28
N GLU A 170 8.90 9.21 14.51
CA GLU A 170 10.04 8.42 15.03
C GLU A 170 9.57 7.07 15.56
N LYS A 171 8.49 7.04 16.36
CA LYS A 171 7.99 5.81 16.99
C LYS A 171 7.02 5.04 16.12
N LEU A 172 6.21 5.74 15.33
CA LEU A 172 5.16 5.18 14.48
C LEU A 172 5.32 5.63 13.01
N PRO A 173 6.49 5.42 12.38
CA PRO A 173 6.79 5.98 11.06
C PRO A 173 5.79 5.55 9.99
N GLU A 174 5.44 4.27 9.90
CA GLU A 174 4.49 3.80 8.88
C GLU A 174 3.07 4.37 9.09
N ALA A 175 2.59 4.43 10.33
CA ALA A 175 1.27 4.98 10.63
C ALA A 175 1.21 6.49 10.34
N PHE A 176 2.28 7.22 10.70
CA PHE A 176 2.42 8.65 10.38
C PHE A 176 2.34 8.90 8.86
N TRP A 177 3.13 8.19 8.06
CA TRP A 177 3.11 8.37 6.61
C TRP A 177 1.83 7.84 5.94
N CYS A 178 1.20 6.81 6.52
CA CYS A 178 -0.13 6.34 6.11
C CYS A 178 -1.17 7.45 6.30
N LEU A 179 -1.14 8.13 7.45
CA LEU A 179 -2.07 9.21 7.75
C LEU A 179 -1.90 10.40 6.80
N LYS A 180 -0.66 10.83 6.55
CA LYS A 180 -0.35 11.87 5.54
C LYS A 180 -0.93 11.51 4.17
N LYS A 181 -0.70 10.29 3.71
CA LYS A 181 -1.17 9.79 2.41
C LYS A 181 -2.70 9.70 2.36
N THR A 182 -3.32 9.40 3.49
CA THR A 182 -4.77 9.28 3.63
C THR A 182 -5.46 10.64 3.58
N ILE A 183 -4.94 11.64 4.29
CA ILE A 183 -5.43 13.02 4.20
C ILE A 183 -5.29 13.54 2.77
N HIS A 184 -4.15 13.24 2.13
CA HIS A 184 -3.92 13.62 0.72
C HIS A 184 -4.93 12.96 -0.23
N ALA A 185 -5.17 11.65 -0.07
CA ALA A 185 -6.17 10.93 -0.83
C ALA A 185 -7.61 11.43 -0.57
N GLY A 186 -7.87 12.07 0.57
CA GLY A 186 -9.10 12.78 0.89
C GLY A 186 -9.30 14.08 0.08
N GLY A 187 -8.29 14.55 -0.65
CA GLY A 187 -8.40 15.69 -1.57
C GLY A 187 -7.70 16.97 -1.09
N LEU A 188 -6.86 16.90 -0.06
CA LEU A 188 -6.11 18.06 0.46
C LEU A 188 -4.61 17.96 0.11
N ASN A 189 -3.95 19.09 -0.04
CA ASN A 189 -2.48 19.17 -0.01
C ASN A 189 -2.03 19.10 1.45
N VAL A 190 -0.97 18.35 1.74
CA VAL A 190 -0.57 18.05 3.13
C VAL A 190 0.90 18.38 3.35
N LEU A 191 1.18 19.20 4.37
CA LEU A 191 2.51 19.54 4.83
C LEU A 191 2.73 19.00 6.25
N PRO A 192 3.52 17.93 6.42
CA PRO A 192 3.88 17.42 7.74
C PRO A 192 4.89 18.32 8.44
N TYR A 193 4.81 18.42 9.78
CA TYR A 193 5.85 19.03 10.63
C TYR A 193 5.83 18.42 12.03
N ARG A 194 6.98 18.41 12.71
CA ARG A 194 7.15 17.83 14.05
C ARG A 194 7.70 18.82 15.07
N VAL A 195 7.30 18.65 16.33
CA VAL A 195 7.77 19.39 17.50
C VAL A 195 8.18 18.43 18.60
N GLY A 196 9.14 18.84 19.43
CA GLY A 196 9.54 18.08 20.61
C GLY A 196 8.74 18.53 21.83
N VAL A 197 7.81 17.69 22.29
CA VAL A 197 7.09 17.89 23.56
C VAL A 197 7.84 17.09 24.65
N PRO A 198 8.47 17.74 25.65
CA PRO A 198 9.27 17.06 26.67
C PRO A 198 8.57 15.89 27.37
N SER A 199 7.36 16.10 27.88
CA SER A 199 6.54 15.10 28.59
C SER A 199 6.20 13.90 27.71
N PHE A 200 5.99 14.13 26.41
CA PHE A 200 5.75 13.05 25.46
C PHE A 200 7.01 12.20 25.24
N ARG A 201 8.18 12.84 25.18
CA ARG A 201 9.47 12.13 25.10
C ARG A 201 9.76 11.34 26.38
N GLU A 202 9.50 11.93 27.56
CA GLU A 202 9.62 11.27 28.86
C GLU A 202 8.75 10.02 28.95
N CYS A 203 7.53 10.07 28.40
CA CYS A 203 6.62 8.92 28.32
C CYS A 203 6.91 7.95 27.15
N GLY A 204 7.99 8.17 26.39
CA GLY A 204 8.43 7.28 25.32
C GLY A 204 7.71 7.45 23.98
N TYR A 205 6.83 8.44 23.82
CA TYR A 205 6.14 8.74 22.56
C TYR A 205 7.05 9.36 21.49
N GLY A 206 8.22 9.88 21.88
CA GLY A 206 9.19 10.52 20.98
C GLY A 206 8.76 11.92 20.53
N VAL A 207 9.25 12.37 19.36
CA VAL A 207 8.79 13.63 18.76
C VAL A 207 7.35 13.52 18.28
N TRP A 208 6.56 14.56 18.47
CA TRP A 208 5.16 14.58 18.04
C TRP A 208 5.01 15.38 16.74
N ALA A 209 4.05 15.01 15.89
CA ALA A 209 3.88 15.65 14.59
C ALA A 209 2.43 15.95 14.24
N PHE A 210 2.30 16.90 13.35
CA PHE A 210 1.04 17.46 12.87
C PHE A 210 1.05 17.51 11.34
N PHE A 211 -0.14 17.59 10.76
CA PHE A 211 -0.34 17.79 9.33
C PHE A 211 -1.14 19.07 9.09
N LEU A 212 -0.51 20.08 8.49
CA LEU A 212 -1.26 21.17 7.87
C LEU A 212 -1.84 20.67 6.56
N ALA A 213 -3.13 20.92 6.33
CA ALA A 213 -3.83 20.47 5.14
C ALA A 213 -4.72 21.57 4.54
N SER A 214 -4.71 21.73 3.22
CA SER A 214 -5.50 22.76 2.53
C SER A 214 -5.78 22.40 1.07
N HIS A 215 -6.81 23.01 0.49
CA HIS A 215 -7.09 22.96 -0.95
C HIS A 215 -5.96 23.57 -1.78
N ARG A 216 -5.24 24.55 -1.22
CA ARG A 216 -4.10 25.19 -1.88
C ARG A 216 -2.79 24.42 -1.61
N PRO A 217 -1.83 24.42 -2.54
CA PRO A 217 -0.52 23.83 -2.30
C PRO A 217 0.17 24.42 -1.06
N LEU A 218 0.76 23.55 -0.25
CA LEU A 218 1.52 23.88 0.95
C LEU A 218 2.98 23.50 0.73
N THR A 219 3.91 24.36 1.14
CA THR A 219 5.36 24.14 1.00
C THR A 219 6.09 24.53 2.28
N LEU A 220 7.37 24.21 2.40
CA LEU A 220 8.20 24.69 3.51
C LEU A 220 8.15 26.21 3.69
N ASN A 221 8.03 26.95 2.58
CA ASN A 221 7.88 28.42 2.62
C ASN A 221 6.57 28.86 3.29
N SER A 222 5.52 28.03 3.25
CA SER A 222 4.27 28.31 3.98
C SER A 222 4.51 28.38 5.48
N LEU A 223 5.36 27.52 6.05
CA LEU A 223 5.72 27.58 7.47
C LEU A 223 6.78 28.65 7.76
N ARG A 224 7.73 28.86 6.86
CA ARG A 224 8.82 29.84 7.03
C ARG A 224 8.34 31.28 7.10
N LEU A 225 7.21 31.56 6.45
CA LEU A 225 6.60 32.89 6.35
C LEU A 225 5.38 33.04 7.26
N ILE A 226 5.20 32.16 8.25
CA ILE A 226 4.16 32.35 9.27
C ILE A 226 4.43 33.65 10.00
N ASP A 227 3.43 34.52 9.97
CA ASP A 227 3.37 35.73 10.76
C ASP A 227 2.13 35.63 11.65
N SER A 228 2.35 35.31 12.92
CA SER A 228 1.28 35.16 13.91
C SER A 228 1.16 36.46 14.72
N PRO A 229 -0.03 37.08 14.79
CA PRO A 229 -0.26 38.23 15.66
C PRO A 229 -0.32 37.84 17.15
N VAL A 230 -0.32 36.54 17.46
CA VAL A 230 -0.31 36.00 18.82
C VAL A 230 1.11 35.63 19.20
N GLU A 231 1.60 36.20 20.31
CA GLU A 231 2.87 35.83 20.92
C GLU A 231 2.78 34.43 21.53
N THR A 232 3.73 33.57 21.20
CA THR A 232 3.81 32.21 21.73
C THR A 232 4.52 32.18 23.07
N VAL A 233 4.13 31.24 23.92
CA VAL A 233 4.72 31.05 25.25
C VAL A 233 5.83 29.99 25.20
N GLN A 234 5.61 28.88 24.49
CA GLN A 234 6.55 27.76 24.47
C GLN A 234 6.97 27.33 23.06
N THR A 235 6.18 27.60 22.03
CA THR A 235 6.51 27.22 20.64
C THR A 235 7.19 28.35 19.87
N ASP A 236 8.33 28.10 19.23
CA ASP A 236 8.91 29.05 18.27
C ASP A 236 8.37 28.79 16.85
N LEU A 237 7.33 29.53 16.45
CA LEU A 237 6.71 29.42 15.12
C LEU A 237 7.71 29.72 13.98
N SER A 238 8.69 30.58 14.21
CA SER A 238 9.69 30.95 13.19
C SER A 238 10.64 29.79 12.82
N ARG A 239 10.73 28.79 13.70
CA ARG A 239 11.54 27.58 13.51
C ARG A 239 10.74 26.36 13.10
N LEU A 240 9.41 26.44 13.07
CA LEU A 240 8.52 25.31 12.81
C LEU A 240 8.79 24.63 11.45
N TRP A 241 9.22 25.41 10.45
CA TRP A 241 9.61 24.90 9.14
C TRP A 241 10.79 23.91 9.19
N ARG A 242 11.66 23.99 10.21
CA ARG A 242 12.74 23.01 10.41
C ARG A 242 12.16 21.63 10.77
N GLY A 243 11.09 21.62 11.57
CA GLY A 243 10.32 20.42 11.90
C GLY A 243 9.59 19.80 10.70
N ALA A 244 9.44 20.52 9.60
CA ALA A 244 8.87 20.01 8.35
C ALA A 244 9.91 19.34 7.42
N ARG A 245 11.18 19.28 7.84
CA ARG A 245 12.23 18.55 7.11
C ARG A 245 12.26 17.09 7.55
N PHE A 246 11.99 16.21 6.59
CA PHE A 246 12.12 14.77 6.72
C PHE A 246 13.16 14.29 5.73
N SER A 247 14.05 13.39 6.14
CA SER A 247 15.04 12.78 5.25
C SER A 247 14.38 12.00 4.12
N ARG A 248 15.12 11.76 3.02
CA ARG A 248 14.63 10.90 1.92
C ARG A 248 14.18 9.54 2.43
N LYS A 249 14.93 8.94 3.36
CA LYS A 249 14.60 7.65 3.97
C LYS A 249 13.26 7.69 4.71
N GLU A 250 12.98 8.76 5.46
CA GLU A 250 11.68 8.95 6.11
C GLU A 250 10.57 9.12 5.06
N ARG A 251 10.77 9.93 4.02
CA ARG A 251 9.77 10.14 2.96
C ARG A 251 9.48 8.89 2.13
N ASP A 252 10.49 8.04 1.91
CA ASP A 252 10.32 6.77 1.17
C ASP A 252 9.41 5.77 1.90
N ILE A 253 9.14 5.96 3.20
CA ILE A 253 8.15 5.16 3.93
C ILE A 253 6.75 5.37 3.35
N GLU A 254 6.40 6.59 2.91
CA GLU A 254 5.11 6.92 2.30
C GLU A 254 4.79 6.05 1.07
N LYS A 255 5.83 5.67 0.31
CA LYS A 255 5.69 4.82 -0.88
C LYS A 255 5.27 3.40 -0.51
N ARG A 256 5.62 2.93 0.69
CA ARG A 256 5.42 1.54 1.15
C ARG A 256 4.10 1.34 1.90
N VAL A 257 3.46 2.41 2.37
CA VAL A 257 2.23 2.35 3.17
C VAL A 257 0.97 2.59 2.32
N GLY A 258 -0.14 1.98 2.74
CA GLY A 258 -1.44 2.14 2.09
C GLY A 258 -2.13 3.46 2.43
N VAL A 259 -3.25 3.72 1.75
CA VAL A 259 -4.24 4.73 2.15
C VAL A 259 -5.26 4.04 3.05
N HIS A 260 -5.51 4.60 4.22
CA HIS A 260 -6.52 4.11 5.13
C HIS A 260 -7.92 4.52 4.66
N SER A 261 -8.81 3.55 4.44
CA SER A 261 -10.20 3.81 4.05
C SER A 261 -11.15 2.84 4.75
N LEU A 262 -12.46 3.12 4.67
CA LEU A 262 -13.49 2.20 5.18
C LEU A 262 -13.42 0.82 4.52
N LEU A 263 -13.06 0.76 3.23
CA LEU A 263 -12.92 -0.49 2.48
C LEU A 263 -11.55 -1.16 2.68
N LYS A 264 -10.53 -0.39 3.05
CA LYS A 264 -9.16 -0.86 3.28
C LYS A 264 -8.61 -0.27 4.59
N PRO A 265 -9.07 -0.77 5.76
CA PRO A 265 -8.58 -0.30 7.02
C PRO A 265 -7.13 -0.75 7.24
N CYS A 266 -6.19 0.19 7.36
CA CYS A 266 -4.78 -0.15 7.57
C CYS A 266 -4.06 0.72 8.61
N LEU A 267 -4.70 1.74 9.19
CA LEU A 267 -4.06 2.60 10.19
C LEU A 267 -3.81 1.88 11.52
N LEU A 268 -4.82 1.25 12.11
CA LEU A 268 -4.69 0.58 13.41
C LEU A 268 -3.61 -0.52 13.42
N PRO A 269 -3.52 -1.41 12.40
CA PRO A 269 -2.42 -2.37 12.31
C PRO A 269 -1.03 -1.74 12.30
N LEU A 270 -0.87 -0.57 11.67
CA LEU A 270 0.41 0.16 11.61
C LEU A 270 0.76 0.82 12.95
N ILE A 271 -0.23 1.29 13.70
CA ILE A 271 -0.04 1.86 15.04
C ILE A 271 0.42 0.78 16.02
N LEU A 272 -0.19 -0.40 15.95
CA LEU A 272 0.01 -1.46 16.94
C LEU A 272 1.17 -2.39 16.61
N ASN A 273 1.62 -2.40 15.36
CA ASN A 273 2.78 -3.15 14.91
C ASN A 273 3.78 -2.25 14.17
N PRO A 274 4.36 -1.24 14.83
CA PRO A 274 5.34 -0.37 14.21
C PRO A 274 6.56 -1.19 13.78
N SER A 275 7.06 -0.96 12.57
CA SER A 275 8.25 -1.66 12.09
C SER A 275 9.43 -1.19 12.94
N THR A 276 9.99 -2.05 13.80
CA THR A 276 11.16 -1.69 14.60
C THR A 276 12.33 -1.37 13.68
N GLY A 277 12.58 -0.10 13.46
CA GLY A 277 13.60 0.35 12.53
C GLY A 277 14.06 1.75 12.90
N PHE A 278 14.83 1.84 14.00
CA PHE A 278 15.95 2.76 14.27
C PHE A 278 16.16 2.88 15.78
N SER A 279 16.99 2.01 16.36
CA SER A 279 17.67 2.30 17.63
C SER A 279 19.17 2.18 17.40
N SER A 280 19.83 3.34 17.40
CA SER A 280 21.22 3.51 17.79
C SER A 280 21.46 2.89 19.18
N GLY A 281 22.69 2.45 19.42
CA GLY A 281 23.09 1.65 20.57
C GLY A 281 22.95 2.32 21.95
N GLU A 282 23.15 1.46 22.97
CA GLU A 282 23.26 1.73 24.42
C GLU A 282 21.92 2.01 25.13
N THR A 283 21.53 1.39 26.25
CA THR A 283 22.19 0.55 27.27
C THR A 283 21.13 -0.24 28.06
N ALA A 284 21.47 -1.47 28.49
CA ALA A 284 21.11 -2.03 29.80
C ALA A 284 21.79 -3.40 29.98
N LEU A 285 23.08 -3.36 30.34
CA LEU A 285 23.69 -4.44 31.12
C LEU A 285 23.52 -4.04 32.60
N ASP A 286 22.86 -4.88 33.40
CA ASP A 286 23.47 -5.59 34.54
C ASP A 286 22.44 -5.90 35.65
N SER A 287 22.22 -7.19 35.89
CA SER A 287 22.01 -7.75 37.23
C SER A 287 22.42 -9.23 37.19
N GLY A 288 23.61 -9.50 37.73
CA GLY A 288 24.26 -10.81 37.71
C GLY A 288 23.58 -11.88 38.58
N GLY A 289 22.57 -12.55 38.02
CA GLY A 289 22.13 -13.87 38.44
C GLY A 289 22.22 -14.85 37.27
N GLU A 290 22.62 -16.10 37.51
CA GLU A 290 22.49 -17.13 36.48
C GLU A 290 21.04 -17.17 35.95
N PRO A 291 20.83 -17.20 34.63
CA PRO A 291 19.49 -17.13 34.08
C PRO A 291 18.71 -18.38 34.50
N GLU A 292 17.58 -18.17 35.20
CA GLU A 292 16.58 -19.19 35.48
C GLU A 292 16.31 -20.02 34.21
N PRO A 293 16.45 -21.35 34.24
CA PRO A 293 16.49 -22.21 33.04
C PRO A 293 15.18 -22.26 32.22
N PHE A 294 14.20 -21.40 32.55
CA PHE A 294 12.86 -21.36 31.99
C PHE A 294 12.32 -19.94 31.78
N ALA A 295 13.18 -18.91 31.68
CA ALA A 295 12.74 -17.55 31.31
C ALA A 295 12.05 -17.57 29.93
N LEU A 296 10.77 -17.19 29.88
CA LEU A 296 9.99 -17.11 28.64
C LEU A 296 10.29 -15.84 27.84
N ASP A 297 10.90 -14.83 28.47
CA ASP A 297 11.24 -13.54 27.88
C ASP A 297 12.00 -13.64 26.55
N PRO A 298 13.01 -14.53 26.38
CA PRO A 298 13.70 -14.66 25.09
C PRO A 298 12.80 -15.21 23.99
N LEU A 299 11.82 -16.06 24.33
CA LEU A 299 10.86 -16.64 23.38
C LEU A 299 9.75 -15.65 23.04
N LEU A 300 9.18 -14.98 24.04
CA LEU A 300 8.12 -13.98 23.86
C LEU A 300 8.64 -12.78 23.04
N LYS A 301 9.91 -12.37 23.23
CA LYS A 301 10.58 -11.33 22.41
C LYS A 301 10.56 -11.61 20.91
N ASN A 302 10.45 -12.88 20.51
CA ASN A 302 10.47 -13.29 19.11
C ASN A 302 9.08 -13.54 18.51
N ILE A 303 7.99 -13.42 19.28
CA ILE A 303 6.63 -13.56 18.76
C ILE A 303 6.24 -12.29 17.99
N PRO A 304 5.96 -12.37 16.67
CA PRO A 304 5.46 -11.25 15.92
C PRO A 304 4.00 -11.04 16.30
N ILE A 305 3.74 -9.99 17.06
CA ILE A 305 2.39 -9.53 17.32
C ILE A 305 1.87 -9.01 15.98
N GLN A 306 0.79 -9.60 15.47
CA GLN A 306 0.22 -9.21 14.18
C GLN A 306 -1.21 -8.65 14.32
N HIS A 307 -1.82 -8.77 15.51
CA HIS A 307 -3.17 -8.24 15.74
C HIS A 307 -3.20 -6.85 16.38
N PRO A 308 -4.08 -5.97 15.91
CA PRO A 308 -4.32 -4.66 16.50
C PRO A 308 -5.05 -4.63 17.85
N TYR A 309 -4.93 -5.63 18.73
CA TYR A 309 -5.48 -5.55 20.10
C TYR A 309 -4.64 -6.26 21.17
N HIS A 310 -3.51 -6.85 20.78
CA HIS A 310 -2.65 -7.57 21.70
C HIS A 310 -1.37 -6.77 21.90
N THR A 311 -1.19 -6.17 23.08
CA THR A 311 0.08 -5.50 23.40
C THR A 311 1.08 -6.52 23.92
N ARG A 312 2.38 -6.25 23.72
CA ARG A 312 3.46 -7.09 24.24
C ARG A 312 3.36 -7.27 25.75
N VAL A 313 3.00 -6.20 26.46
CA VAL A 313 2.70 -6.21 27.90
C VAL A 313 1.52 -7.13 28.22
N MET A 314 0.42 -7.11 27.45
CA MET A 314 -0.71 -8.03 27.66
C MET A 314 -0.33 -9.50 27.48
N ILE A 315 0.49 -9.81 26.47
CA ILE A 315 0.97 -11.18 26.20
C ILE A 315 1.92 -11.64 27.31
N GLU A 316 2.81 -10.77 27.77
CA GLU A 316 3.75 -11.04 28.86
C GLU A 316 3.03 -11.16 30.22
N THR A 317 2.05 -10.31 30.52
CA THR A 317 1.23 -10.38 31.74
C THR A 317 0.33 -11.63 31.74
N LEU A 318 -0.36 -11.95 30.64
CA LEU A 318 -1.18 -13.16 30.51
C LEU A 318 -0.32 -14.42 30.60
N ALA A 319 0.85 -14.45 29.95
CA ALA A 319 1.77 -15.58 30.04
C ALA A 319 2.28 -15.77 31.48
N ASN A 320 2.63 -14.70 32.17
CA ASN A 320 3.13 -14.76 33.55
C ASN A 320 2.04 -15.14 34.57
N GLU A 321 0.84 -14.58 34.48
CA GLU A 321 -0.26 -14.92 35.39
C GLU A 321 -0.84 -16.32 35.14
N VAL A 322 -0.95 -16.76 33.90
CA VAL A 322 -1.47 -18.10 33.58
C VAL A 322 -0.43 -19.18 33.88
N VAL A 323 0.86 -18.95 33.58
CA VAL A 323 1.93 -19.88 34.01
C VAL A 323 2.04 -19.90 35.53
N GLY A 324 1.89 -18.77 36.21
CA GLY A 324 1.81 -18.69 37.67
C GLY A 324 0.61 -19.46 38.25
N THR A 325 -0.57 -19.30 37.66
CA THR A 325 -1.81 -19.97 38.07
C THR A 325 -1.72 -21.48 37.86
N VAL A 326 -1.24 -21.92 36.70
CA VAL A 326 -1.08 -23.35 36.35
C VAL A 326 0.01 -24.01 37.20
N ARG A 327 1.10 -23.29 37.52
CA ARG A 327 2.08 -23.72 38.53
C ARG A 327 1.43 -23.91 39.92
N GLY A 328 0.39 -23.14 40.23
CA GLY A 328 -0.38 -23.23 41.47
C GLY A 328 -1.52 -24.28 41.49
N VAL A 329 -1.92 -24.87 40.35
CA VAL A 329 -3.01 -25.87 40.32
C VAL A 329 -2.54 -27.22 40.84
N ASP A 330 -2.99 -27.59 42.03
CA ASP A 330 -2.81 -28.92 42.61
C ASP A 330 -3.86 -29.90 42.07
N LEU A 331 -3.47 -30.65 41.04
CA LEU A 331 -4.35 -31.60 40.34
C LEU A 331 -4.83 -32.74 41.26
N GLN A 332 -4.07 -33.15 42.27
CA GLN A 332 -4.55 -34.14 43.24
C GLN A 332 -5.68 -33.55 44.06
N ARG A 333 -5.48 -32.34 44.59
CA ARG A 333 -6.48 -31.63 45.40
C ARG A 333 -7.75 -31.30 44.62
N LEU A 334 -7.63 -30.99 43.32
CA LEU A 334 -8.78 -30.78 42.42
C LEU A 334 -9.56 -32.07 42.15
N THR A 335 -8.87 -33.18 41.89
CA THR A 335 -9.50 -34.47 41.59
C THR A 335 -10.19 -35.05 42.83
N ASP A 336 -9.57 -34.88 44.01
CA ASP A 336 -10.15 -35.26 45.29
C ASP A 336 -11.40 -34.43 45.62
N ALA A 337 -11.38 -33.11 45.38
CA ALA A 337 -12.55 -32.24 45.56
C ALA A 337 -13.70 -32.57 44.57
N LEU A 338 -13.37 -32.99 43.34
CA LEU A 338 -14.36 -33.45 42.35
C LEU A 338 -14.97 -34.80 42.75
N LEU A 339 -14.17 -35.73 43.29
CA LEU A 339 -14.65 -37.02 43.80
C LEU A 339 -15.50 -36.87 45.07
N GLU A 340 -15.20 -35.89 45.93
CA GLU A 340 -16.01 -35.53 47.10
C GLU A 340 -17.38 -34.96 46.69
N ARG A 341 -17.41 -34.14 45.63
CA ARG A 341 -18.65 -33.63 45.00
C ARG A 341 -19.40 -34.66 44.16
N ALA A 342 -18.75 -35.77 43.77
CA ALA A 342 -19.32 -36.76 42.87
C ALA A 342 -20.41 -37.66 43.49
N SER A 343 -20.84 -37.41 44.73
CA SER A 343 -22.02 -38.04 45.36
C SER A 343 -23.34 -37.80 44.61
N ARG A 344 -23.34 -36.98 43.55
CA ARG A 344 -24.50 -36.66 42.70
C ARG A 344 -24.34 -37.03 41.22
N LEU A 345 -23.22 -37.65 40.82
CA LEU A 345 -22.96 -38.07 39.44
C LEU A 345 -23.21 -39.56 39.26
N SER A 346 -23.42 -40.01 38.01
CA SER A 346 -23.68 -41.42 37.73
C SER A 346 -22.46 -42.30 38.03
N ASP A 347 -22.69 -43.54 38.47
CA ASP A 347 -21.63 -44.46 38.90
C ASP A 347 -20.55 -44.69 37.84
N SER A 348 -20.89 -44.57 36.55
CA SER A 348 -19.93 -44.66 35.44
C SER A 348 -18.92 -43.51 35.45
N VAL A 349 -19.36 -42.29 35.75
CA VAL A 349 -18.50 -41.10 35.81
C VAL A 349 -17.65 -41.13 37.08
N VAL A 350 -18.23 -41.57 38.21
CA VAL A 350 -17.49 -41.74 39.47
C VAL A 350 -16.37 -42.77 39.32
N LYS A 351 -16.63 -43.87 38.60
CA LYS A 351 -15.64 -44.93 38.35
C LYS A 351 -14.46 -44.45 37.47
N GLU A 352 -14.73 -43.62 36.47
CA GLU A 352 -13.67 -43.03 35.64
C GLU A 352 -12.87 -41.95 36.37
N LEU A 353 -13.51 -41.15 37.23
CA LEU A 353 -12.80 -40.19 38.07
C LEU A 353 -11.89 -40.86 39.11
N ARG A 354 -12.30 -42.00 39.68
CA ARG A 354 -11.44 -42.81 40.57
C ARG A 354 -10.25 -43.42 39.82
N ARG A 355 -10.47 -43.93 38.60
CA ARG A 355 -9.38 -44.40 37.73
C ARG A 355 -8.37 -43.30 37.40
N LEU A 356 -8.86 -42.10 37.10
CA LEU A 356 -8.01 -40.93 36.83
C LEU A 356 -7.16 -40.56 38.06
N ARG A 357 -7.76 -40.54 39.26
CA ARG A 357 -7.03 -40.27 40.52
C ARG A 357 -5.95 -41.33 40.79
N ASP A 358 -6.27 -42.61 40.65
CA ASP A 358 -5.33 -43.70 40.94
C ASP A 358 -4.18 -43.75 39.89
N PHE A 359 -4.48 -43.38 38.64
CA PHE A 359 -3.49 -43.19 37.58
C PHE A 359 -2.54 -42.02 37.89
N LEU A 360 -3.08 -40.86 38.29
CA LEU A 360 -2.28 -39.69 38.68
C LEU A 360 -1.43 -39.97 39.94
N GLY A 361 -1.97 -40.71 40.91
CA GLY A 361 -1.31 -41.13 42.15
C GLY A 361 -0.08 -42.02 41.94
N SER A 362 -0.14 -42.91 40.95
CA SER A 362 0.93 -43.88 40.64
C SER A 362 2.01 -43.33 39.71
N HIS A 363 1.75 -42.20 39.05
CA HIS A 363 2.63 -41.62 38.04
C HIS A 363 3.20 -40.25 38.45
N LEU A 364 3.06 -39.82 39.71
CA LEU A 364 3.42 -38.46 40.15
C LEU A 364 4.84 -37.96 39.86
N PRO A 365 5.91 -38.78 39.87
CA PRO A 365 7.23 -38.31 39.43
C PRO A 365 7.24 -37.94 37.94
N SER A 366 6.47 -38.67 37.13
CA SER A 366 6.21 -38.33 35.72
C SER A 366 5.15 -37.23 35.58
N VAL A 367 4.32 -36.96 36.60
CA VAL A 367 3.40 -35.80 36.65
C VAL A 367 4.14 -34.52 37.03
N GLU A 368 5.27 -34.59 37.74
CA GLU A 368 6.14 -33.43 38.00
C GLU A 368 6.95 -33.08 36.74
N MET A 369 7.50 -34.09 36.06
CA MET A 369 8.05 -33.96 34.71
C MET A 369 6.98 -33.56 33.69
N PHE A 370 5.76 -34.10 33.76
CA PHE A 370 4.62 -33.66 32.96
C PHE A 370 4.09 -32.32 33.46
N ARG A 371 4.32 -31.84 34.68
CA ARG A 371 4.01 -30.46 35.11
C ARG A 371 4.99 -29.51 34.45
N LEU A 372 6.28 -29.86 34.42
CA LEU A 372 7.31 -29.13 33.68
C LEU A 372 7.07 -29.14 32.16
N TRP A 373 6.67 -30.29 31.61
CA TRP A 373 6.38 -30.44 30.18
C TRP A 373 4.99 -29.96 29.79
N SER A 374 3.97 -30.08 30.64
CA SER A 374 2.63 -29.52 30.41
C SER A 374 2.60 -28.04 30.68
N SER A 375 3.41 -27.48 31.59
CA SER A 375 3.60 -26.02 31.64
C SER A 375 4.31 -25.54 30.38
N ARG A 376 5.24 -26.31 29.80
CA ARG A 376 5.85 -26.00 28.49
C ARG A 376 4.88 -26.13 27.33
N VAL A 377 4.10 -27.22 27.28
CA VAL A 377 3.12 -27.49 26.23
C VAL A 377 1.95 -26.54 26.34
N LEU A 378 1.46 -26.24 27.54
CA LEU A 378 0.37 -25.28 27.79
C LEU A 378 0.85 -23.84 27.62
N ALA A 379 2.07 -23.48 28.04
CA ALA A 379 2.65 -22.17 27.69
C ALA A 379 2.86 -22.06 26.18
N MET A 380 3.32 -23.12 25.50
CA MET A 380 3.36 -23.16 24.05
C MET A 380 1.96 -23.10 23.43
N LEU A 381 0.96 -23.78 23.99
CA LEU A 381 -0.42 -23.81 23.46
C LEU A 381 -1.12 -22.47 23.69
N ILE A 382 -0.82 -21.79 24.79
CA ILE A 382 -1.31 -20.44 25.11
C ILE A 382 -0.58 -19.44 24.24
N VAL A 383 0.73 -19.56 24.04
CA VAL A 383 1.46 -18.79 23.03
C VAL A 383 0.86 -19.07 21.65
N LEU A 384 0.55 -20.31 21.31
CA LEU A 384 -0.06 -20.69 20.03
C LEU A 384 -1.49 -20.17 19.90
N LEU A 385 -2.28 -20.19 20.97
CA LEU A 385 -3.67 -19.70 21.02
C LEU A 385 -3.73 -18.18 21.06
N THR A 386 -2.76 -17.54 21.70
CA THR A 386 -2.59 -16.08 21.73
C THR A 386 -2.08 -15.61 20.38
N VAL A 387 -1.18 -16.36 19.75
CA VAL A 387 -0.74 -16.16 18.35
C VAL A 387 -1.90 -16.44 17.39
N ALA A 388 -2.71 -17.49 17.60
CA ALA A 388 -3.86 -17.81 16.77
C ALA A 388 -4.98 -16.77 16.90
N ASN A 389 -5.30 -16.32 18.12
CA ASN A 389 -6.19 -15.18 18.37
C ASN A 389 -5.57 -13.87 17.85
N ALA A 390 -4.23 -13.74 17.85
CA ALA A 390 -3.55 -12.59 17.26
C ALA A 390 -3.52 -12.64 15.72
N ILE A 391 -3.72 -13.80 15.12
CA ILE A 391 -3.77 -13.97 13.67
C ILE A 391 -5.24 -13.94 13.20
N SER A 392 -6.21 -14.30 14.05
CA SER A 392 -7.66 -14.29 13.74
C SER A 392 -8.53 -14.20 15.03
N PRO A 393 -9.05 -13.02 15.43
CA PRO A 393 -9.70 -12.84 16.75
C PRO A 393 -11.13 -13.37 16.83
N ASP A 394 -11.86 -13.34 15.72
CA ASP A 394 -13.32 -13.54 15.72
C ASP A 394 -13.74 -15.01 15.54
N THR A 395 -12.79 -15.93 15.42
CA THR A 395 -13.09 -17.35 15.14
C THR A 395 -13.04 -18.24 16.38
N ALA A 396 -12.33 -17.88 17.44
CA ALA A 396 -12.16 -18.77 18.59
C ALA A 396 -13.24 -18.64 19.68
N PHE A 397 -13.84 -17.46 19.87
CA PHE A 397 -14.89 -17.22 20.87
C PHE A 397 -15.94 -16.21 20.37
N ALA A 398 -16.62 -16.54 19.28
CA ALA A 398 -17.93 -15.95 19.04
C ALA A 398 -18.80 -16.24 20.28
N LYS A 399 -19.16 -15.18 21.01
CA LYS A 399 -20.25 -15.22 22.00
C LYS A 399 -21.50 -15.72 21.26
N GLY A 400 -21.78 -17.01 21.42
CA GLY A 400 -23.09 -17.56 21.16
C GLY A 400 -24.10 -16.95 22.14
N GLY A 401 -25.26 -16.56 21.62
CA GLY A 401 -26.37 -16.01 22.39
C GLY A 401 -27.49 -15.54 21.48
N GLU A 402 -28.29 -16.50 21.02
CA GLU A 402 -29.42 -16.41 20.09
C GLU A 402 -30.55 -15.48 20.55
N GLY A 403 -31.32 -14.94 19.59
CA GLY A 403 -32.59 -14.24 19.82
C GLY A 403 -33.32 -13.82 18.55
N ILE A 404 -34.11 -14.73 17.99
CA ILE A 404 -35.06 -14.53 16.88
C ILE A 404 -36.23 -13.64 17.34
N GLY A 405 -36.70 -12.66 16.53
CA GLY A 405 -38.01 -12.03 16.77
C GLY A 405 -38.28 -10.67 16.10
N HIS A 406 -38.94 -10.72 14.94
CA HIS A 406 -39.72 -9.70 14.22
C HIS A 406 -40.20 -8.44 14.99
N SER A 407 -40.13 -7.24 14.38
CA SER A 407 -41.22 -6.63 13.56
C SER A 407 -41.15 -5.10 13.43
N SER A 408 -41.29 -4.65 12.16
CA SER A 408 -41.88 -3.37 11.69
C SER A 408 -41.16 -2.04 12.03
N MET A 409 -40.92 -1.13 11.09
CA MET A 409 -41.88 -0.65 10.11
C MET A 409 -41.31 -0.43 8.70
N SER A 410 -41.96 -1.07 7.75
CA SER A 410 -42.04 -0.66 6.35
C SER A 410 -43.03 0.49 6.17
N ARG A 411 -42.64 1.54 5.45
CA ARG A 411 -43.45 2.30 4.47
C ARG A 411 -42.42 2.81 3.44
N GLY A 412 -42.43 2.46 2.16
CA GLY A 412 -43.55 2.13 1.29
C GLY A 412 -43.98 3.39 0.55
N TYR A 413 -43.28 3.73 -0.55
CA TYR A 413 -43.89 4.39 -1.69
C TYR A 413 -43.30 3.79 -2.98
N SER A 414 -44.19 3.15 -3.72
CA SER A 414 -44.02 2.75 -5.11
C SER A 414 -44.82 3.74 -5.95
N SER A 415 -44.27 4.18 -7.08
CA SER A 415 -44.80 3.88 -8.43
C SER A 415 -44.44 4.96 -9.47
N ALA A 416 -44.02 4.45 -10.63
CA ALA A 416 -44.27 4.92 -11.99
C ALA A 416 -43.58 6.20 -12.53
N GLY A 417 -42.60 5.97 -13.42
CA GLY A 417 -42.15 6.88 -14.46
C GLY A 417 -41.26 6.14 -15.47
N ARG A 418 -41.80 5.88 -16.66
CA ARG A 418 -41.23 5.08 -17.77
C ARG A 418 -40.06 5.78 -18.49
N THR A 419 -39.09 4.97 -18.90
CA THR A 419 -38.27 4.99 -20.14
C THR A 419 -37.75 6.32 -20.73
N SER A 420 -36.42 6.46 -20.80
CA SER A 420 -35.69 6.71 -22.08
C SER A 420 -34.17 6.59 -21.91
N SER A 421 -33.55 5.91 -22.87
CA SER A 421 -32.13 5.78 -23.18
C SER A 421 -31.26 7.05 -23.05
N GLY A 422 -30.04 6.88 -22.53
CA GLY A 422 -28.95 7.85 -22.63
C GLY A 422 -27.62 7.28 -22.11
N SER A 423 -26.70 7.02 -23.02
CA SER A 423 -25.34 6.50 -22.80
C SER A 423 -24.34 7.60 -22.45
N PHE A 424 -23.17 7.19 -21.91
CA PHE A 424 -21.91 7.92 -21.64
C PHE A 424 -21.79 8.67 -20.29
N GLY A 425 -20.67 8.60 -19.55
CA GLY A 425 -19.32 8.16 -19.91
C GLY A 425 -18.48 7.66 -18.73
N GLY A 426 -17.58 6.72 -19.03
CA GLY A 426 -16.68 6.04 -18.09
C GLY A 426 -15.37 6.80 -17.86
N ALA A 427 -14.87 6.69 -16.63
CA ALA A 427 -13.52 7.08 -16.25
C ALA A 427 -12.54 5.94 -16.58
N ARG A 428 -11.47 6.28 -17.31
CA ARG A 428 -10.32 5.43 -17.69
C ARG A 428 -9.14 5.73 -16.75
N SER A 429 -8.43 4.71 -16.26
CA SER A 429 -7.06 4.74 -15.69
C SER A 429 -6.28 3.58 -16.36
N VAL A 430 -5.13 3.68 -17.04
CA VAL A 430 -3.84 4.43 -16.91
C VAL A 430 -3.06 3.96 -15.68
N GLY A 431 -1.99 3.14 -15.76
CA GLY A 431 -1.28 2.52 -16.89
C GLY A 431 -0.07 1.68 -16.43
N GLY A 432 0.64 1.06 -17.38
CA GLY A 432 1.97 0.44 -17.16
C GLY A 432 2.28 -0.77 -18.05
N SER A 433 2.82 -0.56 -19.26
CA SER A 433 3.30 -1.65 -20.14
C SER A 433 4.82 -1.76 -20.22
N PHE A 434 5.29 -3.01 -20.22
CA PHE A 434 6.68 -3.44 -20.41
C PHE A 434 7.28 -2.94 -21.73
N GLY A 435 8.25 -2.03 -21.65
CA GLY A 435 9.13 -1.62 -22.75
C GLY A 435 10.59 -1.87 -22.37
N THR A 436 11.22 -2.88 -22.97
CA THR A 436 12.65 -3.13 -22.85
C THR A 436 13.44 -2.02 -23.54
N SER A 437 14.45 -1.45 -22.88
CA SER A 437 15.57 -0.79 -23.56
C SER A 437 16.84 -1.16 -22.82
N SER A 438 17.69 -1.90 -23.51
CA SER A 438 18.95 -2.47 -23.08
C SER A 438 19.89 -1.45 -22.43
N GLY A 439 20.40 -1.79 -21.24
CA GLY A 439 21.55 -1.11 -20.62
C GLY A 439 21.26 -0.38 -19.30
N ARG A 440 20.55 -1.00 -18.35
CA ARG A 440 20.57 -0.58 -16.95
C ARG A 440 20.80 -1.79 -16.05
N ALA A 441 22.04 -1.95 -15.59
CA ALA A 441 22.37 -2.90 -14.55
C ALA A 441 21.78 -2.43 -13.22
N PHE A 442 20.94 -3.30 -12.64
CA PHE A 442 20.78 -3.56 -11.21
C PHE A 442 20.59 -2.37 -10.26
N GLY A 443 19.34 -1.90 -10.16
CA GLY A 443 18.77 -1.37 -8.92
C GLY A 443 17.78 -2.39 -8.37
N ALA A 444 18.22 -3.18 -7.40
CA ALA A 444 17.57 -4.35 -6.81
C ALA A 444 16.03 -4.33 -6.74
N PHE A 445 15.43 -5.27 -7.48
CA PHE A 445 14.19 -5.94 -7.09
C PHE A 445 14.30 -6.40 -5.63
N ARG A 446 13.31 -6.07 -4.80
CA ARG A 446 12.95 -6.83 -3.61
C ARG A 446 11.42 -6.93 -3.52
N PRO A 447 10.83 -8.13 -3.69
CA PRO A 447 9.43 -8.36 -3.43
C PRO A 447 9.23 -8.45 -1.91
N SER A 448 8.19 -7.82 -1.39
CA SER A 448 7.62 -8.22 -0.09
C SER A 448 6.16 -7.79 -0.01
N SER A 449 5.32 -8.49 -0.76
CA SER A 449 3.87 -8.43 -0.65
C SER A 449 3.42 -9.74 -0.02
N ARG A 450 3.26 -9.75 1.31
CA ARG A 450 2.65 -10.87 2.03
C ARG A 450 1.16 -10.91 1.68
N MET A 451 0.67 -12.11 1.38
CA MET A 451 -0.74 -12.41 1.17
C MET A 451 -1.58 -11.95 2.36
N THR A 452 -2.73 -11.35 2.06
CA THR A 452 -3.75 -11.02 3.06
C THR A 452 -4.96 -11.92 2.88
N SER A 453 -5.51 -12.35 4.01
CA SER A 453 -6.45 -13.45 4.28
C SER A 453 -7.89 -13.33 3.74
N VAL A 454 -8.08 -12.80 2.53
CA VAL A 454 -9.41 -12.84 1.87
C VAL A 454 -9.32 -13.69 0.62
N GLY A 455 -9.27 -15.01 0.84
CA GLY A 455 -9.49 -16.01 -0.18
C GLY A 455 -10.75 -15.71 -1.00
N PHE A 456 -10.78 -16.24 -2.23
CA PHE A 456 -11.77 -15.97 -3.25
C PHE A 456 -13.17 -16.07 -2.66
N ARG A 457 -13.89 -14.96 -2.67
CA ARG A 457 -15.29 -14.97 -2.25
C ARG A 457 -16.11 -15.69 -3.30
N ARG A 458 -16.90 -16.65 -2.82
CA ARG A 458 -18.01 -17.31 -3.50
C ARG A 458 -18.87 -16.27 -4.22
N GLY A 459 -18.74 -16.19 -5.55
CA GLY A 459 -19.52 -15.29 -6.39
C GLY A 459 -19.03 -15.16 -7.84
N THR A 460 -17.75 -15.39 -8.11
CA THR A 460 -17.14 -15.08 -9.43
C THR A 460 -16.74 -16.29 -10.28
N VAL A 461 -16.60 -17.48 -9.68
CA VAL A 461 -16.49 -18.72 -10.46
C VAL A 461 -17.90 -19.13 -10.90
N GLY A 462 -18.24 -18.77 -12.13
CA GLY A 462 -19.54 -19.05 -12.76
C GLY A 462 -20.22 -17.85 -13.43
N ARG A 463 -19.66 -16.64 -13.33
CA ARG A 463 -20.18 -15.43 -14.02
C ARG A 463 -19.18 -14.71 -14.92
N GLY A 464 -18.09 -15.38 -15.29
CA GLY A 464 -17.11 -14.88 -16.26
C GLY A 464 -16.42 -13.59 -15.81
N GLN A 465 -15.81 -13.54 -14.63
CA GLN A 465 -14.91 -12.43 -14.22
C GLN A 465 -13.51 -13.00 -13.93
N ALA A 466 -12.46 -12.26 -14.29
CA ALA A 466 -11.07 -12.63 -14.00
C ALA A 466 -10.67 -12.11 -12.61
N THR A 467 -9.78 -12.80 -11.90
CA THR A 467 -9.34 -12.41 -10.56
C THR A 467 -7.82 -12.35 -10.45
N ASP A 468 -7.26 -11.51 -9.59
CA ASP A 468 -5.85 -11.56 -9.20
C ASP A 468 -5.62 -12.43 -7.95
N ILE A 469 -4.37 -12.54 -7.48
CA ILE A 469 -4.03 -13.31 -6.27
C ILE A 469 -4.65 -12.74 -4.98
N TYR A 470 -5.19 -11.52 -5.04
CA TYR A 470 -5.81 -10.82 -3.92
C TYR A 470 -7.34 -10.93 -3.95
N GLY A 471 -7.91 -11.65 -4.91
CA GLY A 471 -9.35 -11.81 -5.09
C GLY A 471 -10.05 -10.58 -5.67
N ASN A 472 -9.31 -9.59 -6.18
CA ASN A 472 -9.90 -8.45 -6.88
C ASN A 472 -10.51 -8.94 -8.19
N SER A 473 -11.77 -8.58 -8.43
CA SER A 473 -12.49 -8.98 -9.64
C SER A 473 -12.32 -7.93 -10.72
N TYR A 474 -11.85 -8.39 -11.88
CA TYR A 474 -11.71 -7.61 -13.10
C TYR A 474 -12.82 -7.98 -14.08
N ALA A 475 -13.22 -7.01 -14.90
CA ALA A 475 -14.12 -7.29 -16.02
C ALA A 475 -13.51 -8.42 -16.87
N SER A 476 -14.32 -9.41 -17.25
CA SER A 476 -13.87 -10.47 -18.16
C SER A 476 -13.25 -9.85 -19.40
N ARG A 477 -12.03 -10.26 -19.70
CA ARG A 477 -11.43 -10.04 -21.01
C ARG A 477 -11.45 -11.38 -21.74
N SER A 478 -12.01 -11.39 -22.94
CA SER A 478 -12.06 -12.57 -23.78
C SER A 478 -11.26 -12.31 -25.06
N PHE A 479 -10.51 -13.31 -25.47
CA PHE A 479 -9.65 -13.25 -26.65
C PHE A 479 -9.99 -14.43 -27.55
N THR A 480 -10.14 -14.19 -28.84
CA THR A 480 -10.46 -15.24 -29.81
C THR A 480 -9.22 -15.51 -30.63
N TYR A 481 -8.70 -16.73 -30.58
CA TYR A 481 -7.54 -17.14 -31.35
C TYR A 481 -7.54 -18.65 -31.66
N GLY A 482 -6.87 -19.05 -32.74
CA GLY A 482 -6.71 -20.46 -33.14
C GLY A 482 -5.41 -21.10 -32.62
N HIS A 483 -5.43 -22.42 -32.38
CA HIS A 483 -4.23 -23.22 -32.07
C HIS A 483 -3.50 -23.76 -33.32
N GLY A 484 -3.87 -23.30 -34.51
CA GLY A 484 -3.39 -23.85 -35.76
C GLY A 484 -3.29 -22.79 -36.84
N TYR A 485 -2.16 -22.84 -37.54
CA TYR A 485 -1.73 -22.02 -38.67
C TYR A 485 -1.16 -20.62 -38.34
N TYR A 486 0.12 -20.46 -38.69
CA TYR A 486 0.47 -19.28 -39.49
C TYR A 486 -0.35 -19.39 -40.77
N VAL A 487 -1.31 -18.50 -40.98
CA VAL A 487 -1.75 -18.24 -42.35
C VAL A 487 -0.54 -17.61 -43.02
N GLY A 488 0.20 -18.42 -43.77
CA GLY A 488 1.35 -17.97 -44.54
C GLY A 488 0.89 -16.94 -45.57
N TYR A 489 0.85 -15.67 -45.19
CA TYR A 489 0.98 -14.57 -46.14
C TYR A 489 2.41 -14.49 -46.71
N TYR A 490 3.34 -15.27 -46.14
CA TYR A 490 4.76 -15.33 -46.50
C TYR A 490 5.23 -16.77 -46.71
N GLY A 491 5.05 -17.29 -47.93
CA GLY A 491 5.63 -18.56 -48.39
C GLY A 491 4.98 -19.07 -49.68
N GLY A 492 5.69 -18.97 -50.81
CA GLY A 492 5.19 -19.35 -52.13
C GLY A 492 4.97 -20.85 -52.36
N TYR A 493 4.18 -21.14 -53.41
CA TYR A 493 4.11 -22.37 -54.22
C TYR A 493 4.56 -23.70 -53.57
N GLY A 494 3.58 -24.57 -53.30
CA GLY A 494 3.79 -26.01 -53.08
C GLY A 494 2.45 -26.70 -52.84
N GLY A 495 1.87 -27.30 -53.88
CA GLY A 495 0.48 -27.74 -53.89
C GLY A 495 0.16 -28.98 -53.07
N TYR A 496 -1.08 -29.04 -52.59
CA TYR A 496 -1.93 -30.22 -52.40
C TYR A 496 -3.37 -29.70 -52.57
N GLY A 497 -4.16 -30.09 -53.58
CA GLY A 497 -4.42 -31.46 -53.98
C GLY A 497 -5.71 -31.90 -53.28
N TYR A 498 -6.86 -31.52 -53.82
CA TYR A 498 -8.14 -32.13 -53.48
C TYR A 498 -8.04 -33.63 -53.83
N GLY A 499 -8.12 -34.51 -52.83
CA GLY A 499 -8.10 -35.96 -53.04
C GLY A 499 -8.55 -36.70 -51.79
N GLY A 500 -9.71 -37.33 -51.86
CA GLY A 500 -10.18 -38.29 -50.86
C GLY A 500 -9.46 -39.63 -50.94
N GLY A 501 -9.64 -40.45 -49.90
CA GLY A 501 -9.21 -41.86 -49.85
C GLY A 501 -8.42 -42.18 -48.59
N GLY A 502 -9.00 -43.02 -47.71
CA GLY A 502 -8.37 -43.46 -46.47
C GLY A 502 -7.33 -44.57 -46.66
N TYR A 503 -6.52 -44.81 -45.64
CA TYR A 503 -6.04 -46.11 -45.15
C TYR A 503 -5.34 -45.90 -43.79
N GLY A 504 -5.54 -46.85 -42.86
CA GLY A 504 -5.11 -46.74 -41.46
C GLY A 504 -3.64 -47.08 -41.20
N GLY A 505 -3.19 -46.74 -39.98
CA GLY A 505 -1.90 -47.15 -39.41
C GLY A 505 -1.69 -46.55 -38.01
N ASN A 506 -1.56 -47.42 -37.01
CA ASN A 506 -1.35 -47.11 -35.59
C ASN A 506 -0.03 -46.37 -35.31
N GLY A 507 -0.04 -45.39 -34.40
CA GLY A 507 1.15 -44.92 -33.70
C GLY A 507 1.07 -43.49 -33.16
N GLN A 508 0.91 -43.36 -31.83
CA GLN A 508 1.07 -42.17 -30.99
C GLN A 508 0.10 -40.98 -31.21
N SER A 509 -0.67 -40.70 -30.15
CA SER A 509 -1.56 -39.56 -29.99
C SER A 509 -0.80 -38.23 -29.97
N GLY A 510 -0.57 -37.64 -31.15
CA GLY A 510 -0.30 -36.21 -31.30
C GLY A 510 -1.61 -35.48 -31.58
N ALA A 511 -1.92 -34.46 -30.80
CA ALA A 511 -3.14 -33.66 -30.93
C ALA A 511 -3.32 -33.14 -32.37
N THR A 512 -4.50 -33.35 -32.95
CA THR A 512 -4.92 -32.70 -34.19
C THR A 512 -5.21 -31.22 -33.87
N PRO A 513 -4.70 -30.23 -34.65
CA PRO A 513 -4.96 -28.82 -34.37
C PRO A 513 -6.42 -28.48 -34.64
N ASP A 514 -7.06 -27.76 -33.72
CA ASP A 514 -8.44 -27.30 -33.86
C ASP A 514 -8.54 -26.30 -35.03
N LYS A 515 -9.39 -26.61 -36.03
CA LYS A 515 -9.54 -25.84 -37.28
C LYS A 515 -10.44 -24.60 -37.14
N ASN A 516 -10.97 -24.32 -35.95
CA ASN A 516 -11.85 -23.18 -35.68
C ASN A 516 -11.28 -22.32 -34.54
N PRO A 517 -11.20 -20.98 -34.70
CA PRO A 517 -10.81 -20.08 -33.62
C PRO A 517 -11.70 -20.26 -32.39
N GLN A 518 -11.08 -20.32 -31.21
CA GLN A 518 -11.79 -20.46 -29.95
C GLN A 518 -11.70 -19.17 -29.16
N THR A 519 -12.78 -18.81 -28.49
CA THR A 519 -12.79 -17.71 -27.53
C THR A 519 -12.37 -18.26 -26.17
N HIS A 520 -11.29 -17.70 -25.64
CA HIS A 520 -10.76 -18.00 -24.32
C HIS A 520 -11.00 -16.80 -23.40
N ASN A 521 -11.42 -17.05 -22.16
CA ASN A 521 -11.58 -15.99 -21.17
C ASN A 521 -10.33 -15.88 -20.29
N ALA A 522 -10.02 -14.66 -19.86
CA ALA A 522 -9.02 -14.44 -18.83
C ALA A 522 -9.51 -15.11 -17.55
N ALA A 523 -8.76 -16.11 -17.10
CA ALA A 523 -9.04 -16.79 -15.84
C ALA A 523 -8.42 -16.01 -14.67
N PHE A 524 -7.32 -15.31 -14.93
CA PHE A 524 -6.50 -14.74 -13.89
C PHE A 524 -5.67 -13.54 -14.39
N VAL A 525 -5.52 -12.51 -13.54
CA VAL A 525 -4.76 -11.30 -13.82
C VAL A 525 -3.47 -11.33 -13.00
N ALA A 526 -2.34 -11.55 -13.67
CA ALA A 526 -1.04 -11.58 -13.00
C ALA A 526 -0.48 -10.17 -12.80
N ASP A 527 -0.69 -9.27 -13.76
CA ASP A 527 -0.31 -7.86 -13.69
C ASP A 527 -1.30 -7.02 -14.50
N GLU A 528 -1.21 -5.69 -14.44
CA GLU A 528 -2.13 -4.77 -15.15
C GLU A 528 -2.26 -5.11 -16.65
N ASP A 529 -1.14 -5.51 -17.25
CA ASP A 529 -1.05 -5.92 -18.65
C ASP A 529 -0.79 -7.42 -18.86
N LEU A 530 -0.68 -8.25 -17.80
CA LEU A 530 -0.35 -9.69 -17.91
C LEU A 530 -1.51 -10.58 -17.46
N LEU A 531 -2.04 -11.39 -18.38
CA LEU A 531 -3.23 -12.22 -18.18
C LEU A 531 -2.93 -13.70 -18.40
N VAL A 532 -3.53 -14.56 -17.58
CA VAL A 532 -3.51 -16.01 -17.75
C VAL A 532 -4.90 -16.49 -18.15
N MET A 533 -4.96 -17.17 -19.29
CA MET A 533 -6.20 -17.64 -19.90
C MET A 533 -6.69 -18.96 -19.29
N GLU A 534 -7.97 -19.28 -19.45
CA GLU A 534 -8.58 -20.53 -18.94
C GLU A 534 -7.89 -21.81 -19.45
N ASN A 535 -7.29 -21.77 -20.63
CA ASN A 535 -6.55 -22.87 -21.24
C ASN A 535 -5.03 -22.88 -20.89
N GLY A 536 -4.59 -21.93 -20.06
CA GLY A 536 -3.21 -21.76 -19.62
C GLY A 536 -2.34 -20.91 -20.56
N ASP A 537 -2.85 -20.35 -21.65
CA ASP A 537 -2.05 -19.42 -22.44
C ASP A 537 -1.83 -18.10 -21.70
N VAL A 538 -0.77 -17.39 -22.07
CA VAL A 538 -0.41 -16.10 -21.46
C VAL A 538 -0.60 -14.98 -22.48
N ILE A 539 -1.32 -13.94 -22.06
CA ILE A 539 -1.55 -12.75 -22.87
C ILE A 539 -0.89 -11.54 -22.21
N VAL A 540 -0.17 -10.75 -23.02
CA VAL A 540 0.30 -9.41 -22.63
C VAL A 540 -0.47 -8.36 -23.42
N THR A 541 -1.26 -7.52 -22.75
CA THR A 541 -2.01 -6.46 -23.43
C THR A 541 -1.11 -5.29 -23.77
N LEU A 542 -1.01 -4.95 -25.06
CA LEU A 542 -0.16 -3.83 -25.51
C LEU A 542 -0.98 -2.56 -25.72
N SER A 543 -2.23 -2.66 -26.14
CA SER A 543 -3.17 -1.55 -26.31
C SER A 543 -4.61 -2.07 -26.41
N ASP A 544 -5.58 -1.18 -26.64
CA ASP A 544 -6.99 -1.55 -26.85
C ASP A 544 -7.21 -2.46 -28.08
N THR A 545 -6.26 -2.49 -29.03
CA THR A 545 -6.38 -3.26 -30.27
C THR A 545 -5.32 -4.35 -30.44
N ALA A 546 -4.26 -4.37 -29.62
CA ALA A 546 -3.10 -5.23 -29.82
C ALA A 546 -2.71 -5.96 -28.53
N TYR A 547 -2.37 -7.24 -28.66
CA TYR A 547 -1.89 -8.07 -27.56
C TYR A 547 -0.86 -9.09 -28.05
N LEU A 548 -0.01 -9.56 -27.14
CA LEU A 548 0.90 -10.67 -27.37
C LEU A 548 0.28 -11.95 -26.83
N LEU A 549 0.30 -13.01 -27.61
CA LEU A 549 -0.01 -14.37 -27.15
C LEU A 549 1.32 -15.12 -26.98
N ILE A 550 1.51 -15.72 -25.81
CA ILE A 550 2.65 -16.58 -25.50
C ILE A 550 2.12 -17.98 -25.23
N ASN A 551 2.45 -18.91 -26.13
CA ASN A 551 2.09 -20.31 -26.01
C ASN A 551 3.07 -21.22 -26.76
N ASP A 552 3.20 -22.44 -26.27
CA ASP A 552 4.07 -23.52 -26.76
C ASP A 552 5.47 -23.05 -27.22
N GLY A 553 6.14 -22.21 -26.42
CA GLY A 553 7.49 -21.71 -26.74
C GLY A 553 7.53 -20.65 -27.84
N LYS A 554 6.41 -20.01 -28.15
CA LYS A 554 6.29 -18.97 -29.18
C LYS A 554 5.65 -17.71 -28.60
N MET A 555 6.02 -16.56 -29.15
CA MET A 555 5.35 -15.29 -28.92
C MET A 555 4.86 -14.75 -30.26
N SER A 556 3.59 -14.35 -30.33
CA SER A 556 3.01 -13.76 -31.54
C SER A 556 2.19 -12.53 -31.21
N LEU A 557 2.27 -11.54 -32.10
CA LEU A 557 1.43 -10.34 -32.07
C LEU A 557 0.06 -10.67 -32.65
N PHE A 558 -0.99 -10.28 -31.95
CA PHE A 558 -2.38 -10.39 -32.38
C PHE A 558 -3.07 -9.04 -32.38
N HIS A 559 -4.12 -8.96 -33.19
CA HIS A 559 -5.06 -7.86 -33.19
C HIS A 559 -6.40 -8.32 -32.59
N GLN A 560 -7.04 -7.50 -31.76
CA GLN A 560 -8.27 -7.84 -31.01
C GLN A 560 -9.43 -8.35 -31.90
N LYS A 561 -9.47 -7.94 -33.18
CA LYS A 561 -10.50 -8.32 -34.16
C LYS A 561 -10.18 -9.57 -34.97
N LEU A 562 -8.94 -10.05 -34.96
CA LEU A 562 -8.50 -11.15 -35.81
C LEU A 562 -8.19 -12.40 -34.97
N PRO A 563 -8.67 -13.58 -35.39
CA PRO A 563 -8.37 -14.83 -34.70
C PRO A 563 -6.98 -15.40 -35.03
N ASP A 564 -6.34 -14.91 -36.10
CA ASP A 564 -5.05 -15.38 -36.56
C ASP A 564 -3.94 -14.40 -36.13
N PRO A 565 -2.72 -14.89 -35.84
CA PRO A 565 -1.61 -14.03 -35.47
C PRO A 565 -1.23 -13.10 -36.63
N LEU A 566 -0.95 -11.83 -36.31
CA LEU A 566 -0.40 -10.87 -37.28
C LEU A 566 1.02 -11.26 -37.66
N LEU A 567 1.89 -11.42 -36.66
CA LEU A 567 3.31 -11.70 -36.85
C LEU A 567 3.87 -12.48 -35.65
N PRO A 568 4.82 -13.40 -35.88
CA PRO A 568 5.61 -13.96 -34.80
C PRO A 568 6.72 -13.00 -34.36
N LEU A 569 7.09 -13.10 -33.09
CA LEU A 569 8.13 -12.29 -32.48
C LEU A 569 9.22 -13.17 -31.88
N SER A 570 10.44 -12.66 -31.89
CA SER A 570 11.50 -13.16 -30.99
C SER A 570 11.47 -12.29 -29.73
N PRO A 571 11.01 -12.83 -28.59
CA PRO A 571 11.00 -12.05 -27.37
C PRO A 571 12.41 -11.85 -26.83
N PRO A 572 12.71 -10.68 -26.26
CA PRO A 572 13.96 -10.49 -25.52
C PRO A 572 14.00 -11.45 -24.31
N PRO A 573 15.13 -12.10 -24.02
CA PRO A 573 15.25 -13.05 -22.91
C PRO A 573 14.79 -12.48 -21.56
N GLU A 574 15.04 -11.19 -21.34
CA GLU A 574 14.64 -10.49 -20.12
C GLU A 574 13.12 -10.35 -19.98
N LEU A 575 12.37 -10.15 -21.08
CA LEU A 575 10.90 -10.10 -21.02
C LEU A 575 10.33 -11.44 -20.57
N ILE A 576 10.85 -12.54 -21.12
CA ILE A 576 10.41 -13.89 -20.75
C ILE A 576 10.81 -14.23 -19.32
N ARG A 577 12.03 -13.86 -18.89
CA ARG A 577 12.46 -14.00 -17.50
C ARG A 577 11.50 -13.27 -16.57
N ASN A 578 11.18 -12.01 -16.85
CA ASN A 578 10.29 -11.21 -16.00
C ASN A 578 8.88 -11.79 -15.90
N ILE A 579 8.33 -12.30 -17.02
CA ILE A 579 7.01 -12.95 -17.02
C ILE A 579 7.05 -14.24 -16.18
N ILE A 580 8.09 -15.06 -16.35
CA ILE A 580 8.26 -16.30 -15.57
C ILE A 580 8.47 -16.00 -14.08
N GLU A 581 9.28 -14.99 -13.75
CA GLU A 581 9.50 -14.54 -12.38
C GLU A 581 8.20 -14.07 -11.74
N SER A 582 7.41 -13.23 -12.42
CA SER A 582 6.10 -12.80 -11.95
C SER A 582 5.15 -13.99 -11.71
N LEU A 583 5.05 -14.94 -12.66
CA LEU A 583 4.23 -16.14 -12.47
C LEU A 583 4.74 -17.05 -11.33
N ASN A 584 6.05 -17.13 -11.13
CA ASN A 584 6.66 -17.88 -10.04
C ASN A 584 6.34 -17.27 -8.68
N GLU A 585 6.52 -15.96 -8.53
CA GLU A 585 6.18 -15.23 -7.31
C GLU A 585 4.72 -15.47 -6.92
N GLN A 586 3.82 -15.46 -7.90
CA GLN A 586 2.41 -15.70 -7.67
C GLN A 586 2.08 -17.16 -7.36
N THR A 587 2.78 -18.10 -7.98
CA THR A 587 2.60 -19.52 -7.66
C THR A 587 3.01 -19.82 -6.23
N ILE A 588 4.15 -19.28 -5.79
CA ILE A 588 4.65 -19.44 -4.42
C ILE A 588 3.62 -18.90 -3.44
N ALA A 589 3.12 -17.68 -3.69
CA ALA A 589 2.06 -17.11 -2.87
C ALA A 589 0.86 -18.07 -2.80
N VAL A 590 0.26 -18.46 -3.92
CA VAL A 590 -0.94 -19.33 -3.90
C VAL A 590 -0.68 -20.68 -3.20
N GLN A 591 0.53 -21.24 -3.31
CA GLN A 591 0.92 -22.47 -2.60
C GLN A 591 0.96 -22.29 -1.08
N ASP A 592 1.51 -21.19 -0.59
CA ASP A 592 1.55 -20.89 0.85
C ASP A 592 0.11 -20.81 1.43
N GLU A 593 -0.82 -20.19 0.71
CA GLU A 593 -2.24 -20.10 1.12
C GLU A 593 -2.93 -21.47 1.12
N ILE A 594 -2.61 -22.34 0.16
CA ILE A 594 -3.12 -23.71 0.11
C ILE A 594 -2.67 -24.50 1.34
N GLU A 595 -1.40 -24.41 1.72
CA GLU A 595 -0.85 -25.11 2.89
C GLU A 595 -1.55 -24.66 4.18
N LEU A 596 -1.67 -23.34 4.39
CA LEU A 596 -2.38 -22.77 5.53
C LEU A 596 -3.84 -23.26 5.62
N ARG A 597 -4.54 -23.30 4.48
CA ARG A 597 -5.94 -23.78 4.43
C ARG A 597 -6.08 -25.28 4.63
N LYS A 598 -5.13 -26.09 4.14
CA LYS A 598 -5.12 -27.55 4.37
C LYS A 598 -4.96 -27.86 5.85
N ASP A 599 -4.04 -27.18 6.51
CA ASP A 599 -3.79 -27.35 7.94
C ASP A 599 -5.03 -26.99 8.77
N TRP A 600 -5.67 -25.84 8.48
CA TRP A 600 -6.95 -25.46 9.08
C TRP A 600 -8.05 -26.51 8.88
N LEU A 601 -8.28 -26.93 7.63
CA LEU A 601 -9.33 -27.89 7.29
C LEU A 601 -9.07 -29.28 7.89
N SER A 602 -7.81 -29.68 8.08
CA SER A 602 -7.46 -30.94 8.73
C SER A 602 -8.00 -31.01 10.17
N TRP A 603 -8.04 -29.89 10.88
CA TRP A 603 -8.50 -29.79 12.26
C TRP A 603 -10.03 -29.68 12.39
N VAL A 604 -10.69 -28.93 11.50
CA VAL A 604 -12.14 -28.63 11.61
C VAL A 604 -13.05 -29.41 10.67
N SER A 605 -12.51 -30.22 9.75
CA SER A 605 -13.30 -30.85 8.67
C SER A 605 -14.48 -31.70 9.17
N TRP A 606 -14.39 -32.30 10.37
CA TRP A 606 -15.47 -33.07 11.01
C TRP A 606 -16.72 -32.23 11.33
N THR A 607 -16.58 -30.91 11.43
CA THR A 607 -17.69 -29.96 11.69
C THR A 607 -18.39 -29.46 10.43
N SER A 608 -17.94 -29.86 9.24
CA SER A 608 -18.44 -29.32 7.95
C SER A 608 -19.93 -29.57 7.67
N ALA A 609 -20.55 -30.55 8.35
CA ALA A 609 -22.00 -30.77 8.31
C ALA A 609 -22.80 -29.72 9.10
N LEU A 610 -22.16 -29.07 10.08
CA LEU A 610 -22.77 -28.13 11.02
C LEU A 610 -22.48 -26.67 10.66
N LEU A 611 -21.33 -26.38 10.02
CA LEU A 611 -20.86 -25.01 9.78
C LEU A 611 -20.75 -24.68 8.27
N PRO A 612 -21.52 -23.70 7.75
CA PRO A 612 -21.44 -23.24 6.36
C PRO A 612 -20.07 -22.65 5.96
N THR A 613 -19.34 -22.06 6.91
CA THR A 613 -18.01 -21.46 6.70
C THR A 613 -16.97 -22.51 6.31
N VAL A 614 -16.93 -23.65 7.01
CA VAL A 614 -16.03 -24.78 6.69
C VAL A 614 -16.32 -25.37 5.30
N ARG A 615 -17.57 -25.32 4.83
CA ARG A 615 -17.92 -25.72 3.46
C ARG A 615 -17.40 -24.74 2.42
N ALA A 616 -17.55 -23.43 2.67
CA ALA A 616 -16.97 -22.40 1.83
C ALA A 616 -15.44 -22.53 1.77
N ASP A 617 -14.80 -22.87 2.90
CA ASP A 617 -13.36 -23.08 2.93
C ASP A 617 -12.93 -24.29 2.10
N LYS A 618 -13.68 -25.39 2.11
CA LYS A 618 -13.38 -26.54 1.24
C LYS A 618 -13.47 -26.20 -0.25
N GLU A 619 -14.49 -25.43 -0.63
CA GLU A 619 -14.64 -24.95 -2.02
C GLU A 619 -13.50 -24.03 -2.41
N GLU A 620 -13.05 -23.19 -1.48
CA GLU A 620 -12.01 -22.23 -1.74
C GLU A 620 -10.62 -22.85 -1.86
N LEU A 621 -10.33 -23.87 -1.05
CA LEU A 621 -9.14 -24.68 -1.23
C LEU A 621 -9.10 -25.29 -2.64
N ALA A 622 -10.24 -25.78 -3.15
CA ALA A 622 -10.31 -26.34 -4.50
C ALA A 622 -10.08 -25.28 -5.60
N ASN A 623 -10.51 -24.03 -5.39
CA ASN A 623 -10.26 -22.92 -6.31
C ASN A 623 -8.76 -22.57 -6.38
N LEU A 624 -8.10 -22.48 -5.22
CA LEU A 624 -6.66 -22.19 -5.14
C LEU A 624 -5.83 -23.30 -5.77
N GLU A 625 -6.17 -24.56 -5.51
CA GLU A 625 -5.52 -25.71 -6.16
C GLU A 625 -5.71 -25.68 -7.69
N ALA A 626 -6.89 -25.29 -8.15
CA ALA A 626 -7.14 -25.10 -9.59
C ALA A 626 -6.32 -23.93 -10.16
N LEU A 627 -6.12 -22.84 -9.42
CA LEU A 627 -5.28 -21.71 -9.83
C LEU A 627 -3.81 -22.10 -9.93
N VAL A 628 -3.24 -22.79 -8.94
CA VAL A 628 -1.85 -23.30 -9.02
C VAL A 628 -1.67 -24.15 -10.27
N LYS A 629 -2.61 -25.05 -10.55
CA LYS A 629 -2.57 -25.87 -11.76
C LYS A 629 -2.58 -25.02 -13.03
N ARG A 630 -3.34 -23.92 -13.06
CA ARG A 630 -3.36 -22.99 -14.20
C ARG A 630 -2.05 -22.22 -14.35
N LEU A 631 -1.48 -21.69 -13.26
CA LEU A 631 -0.20 -20.99 -13.27
C LEU A 631 0.94 -21.93 -13.72
N GLU A 632 0.94 -23.18 -13.26
CA GLU A 632 1.89 -24.20 -13.72
C GLU A 632 1.68 -24.55 -15.19
N THR A 633 0.42 -24.65 -15.64
CA THR A 633 0.11 -24.82 -17.06
C THR A 633 0.62 -23.63 -17.86
N ALA A 634 0.49 -22.40 -17.36
CA ALA A 634 0.99 -21.19 -18.00
C ALA A 634 2.50 -21.17 -18.14
N LYS A 635 3.23 -21.57 -17.10
CA LYS A 635 4.70 -21.75 -17.20
C LYS A 635 5.09 -22.80 -18.23
N GLN A 636 4.36 -23.93 -18.26
CA GLN A 636 4.58 -24.99 -19.25
C GLN A 636 4.29 -24.51 -20.68
N ARG A 637 3.22 -23.73 -20.86
CA ARG A 637 2.83 -23.13 -22.14
C ARG A 637 3.81 -22.06 -22.59
N ILE A 638 4.36 -21.24 -21.70
CA ILE A 638 5.47 -20.34 -22.05
C ILE A 638 6.64 -21.17 -22.60
N GLY A 639 6.98 -22.27 -21.92
CA GLY A 639 7.98 -23.23 -22.38
C GLY A 639 9.39 -22.62 -22.50
N LYS A 640 10.26 -23.29 -23.26
CA LYS A 640 11.56 -22.72 -23.65
C LYS A 640 11.40 -22.01 -24.98
N ILE A 641 11.37 -20.69 -24.96
CA ILE A 641 11.38 -19.90 -26.19
C ILE A 641 12.82 -19.92 -26.73
N PRO A 642 13.06 -20.41 -27.96
CA PRO A 642 14.41 -20.51 -28.51
C PRO A 642 15.04 -19.11 -28.64
N GLU A 643 16.23 -18.93 -28.09
CA GLU A 643 17.03 -17.74 -28.40
C GLU A 643 17.50 -17.80 -29.85
N PRO A 644 17.44 -16.69 -30.60
CA PRO A 644 18.01 -16.66 -31.94
C PRO A 644 19.52 -16.92 -31.84
N PRO A 645 20.11 -17.69 -32.78
CA PRO A 645 21.55 -17.96 -32.76
C PRO A 645 22.35 -16.65 -32.69
N ALA A 646 23.34 -16.57 -31.80
CA ALA A 646 24.16 -15.35 -31.63
C ALA A 646 24.73 -14.80 -32.95
N ALA A 647 25.06 -15.67 -33.90
CA ALA A 647 25.55 -15.31 -35.24
C ALA A 647 24.50 -14.65 -36.16
N SER A 648 23.21 -14.72 -35.82
CA SER A 648 22.08 -14.17 -36.58
C SER A 648 21.49 -12.88 -35.98
N LEU A 649 21.90 -12.52 -34.76
CA LEU A 649 21.44 -11.32 -34.06
C LEU A 649 22.00 -10.06 -34.73
N ARG A 650 21.17 -9.41 -35.54
CA ARG A 650 21.48 -8.08 -36.09
C ARG A 650 21.36 -7.00 -35.01
N PRO A 651 22.27 -6.02 -34.98
CA PRO A 651 22.20 -4.90 -34.03
C PRO A 651 20.90 -4.11 -34.26
N VAL A 652 20.36 -3.55 -33.18
CA VAL A 652 19.21 -2.65 -33.26
C VAL A 652 19.63 -1.41 -34.05
N PRO A 653 18.84 -0.95 -35.04
CA PRO A 653 19.16 0.25 -35.80
C PRO A 653 19.36 1.48 -34.90
N THR A 654 20.38 2.28 -35.19
CA THR A 654 20.73 3.46 -34.39
C THR A 654 19.57 4.46 -34.33
N GLY A 655 19.21 4.90 -33.12
CA GLY A 655 18.12 5.86 -32.89
C GLY A 655 16.72 5.27 -32.94
N ALA A 656 16.59 3.94 -33.00
CA ALA A 656 15.28 3.28 -32.93
C ALA A 656 14.73 3.26 -31.50
N ILE A 657 13.41 3.42 -31.38
CA ILE A 657 12.68 3.35 -30.10
C ILE A 657 12.03 1.98 -30.00
N GLU A 658 12.31 1.23 -28.94
CA GLU A 658 11.62 -0.03 -28.71
C GLU A 658 10.18 0.23 -28.25
N LEU A 659 9.22 -0.35 -28.95
CA LEU A 659 7.80 -0.24 -28.65
C LEU A 659 7.33 -1.37 -27.74
N PHE A 660 7.68 -2.62 -28.09
CA PHE A 660 7.35 -3.83 -27.34
C PHE A 660 8.10 -5.03 -27.93
N ALA A 661 8.50 -6.01 -27.10
CA ALA A 661 9.00 -7.33 -27.53
C ALA A 661 9.90 -7.32 -28.79
N SER A 662 10.97 -6.52 -28.80
CA SER A 662 11.90 -6.37 -29.94
C SER A 662 11.25 -5.89 -31.25
N THR A 663 10.18 -5.11 -31.13
CA THR A 663 9.60 -4.27 -32.17
C THR A 663 10.02 -2.83 -31.94
N TYR A 664 10.61 -2.21 -32.97
CA TYR A 664 11.21 -0.89 -32.90
C TYR A 664 10.57 0.06 -33.90
N LEU A 665 10.40 1.32 -33.51
CA LEU A 665 10.13 2.43 -34.41
C LEU A 665 11.46 3.05 -34.85
N LEU A 666 11.71 3.07 -36.16
CA LEU A 666 12.91 3.64 -36.75
C LEU A 666 12.80 5.16 -36.90
N PRO A 667 13.93 5.89 -36.96
CA PRO A 667 13.93 7.34 -37.21
C PRO A 667 13.24 7.76 -38.51
N ASP A 668 13.21 6.88 -39.52
CA ASP A 668 12.57 7.11 -40.82
C ASP A 668 11.06 6.82 -40.83
N GLY A 669 10.49 6.45 -39.67
CA GLY A 669 9.06 6.17 -39.49
C GLY A 669 8.64 4.74 -39.81
N ARG A 670 9.54 3.88 -40.28
CA ARG A 670 9.27 2.46 -40.47
C ARG A 670 9.36 1.71 -39.15
N TYR A 671 8.65 0.58 -39.07
CA TYR A 671 8.76 -0.35 -37.95
C TYR A 671 9.72 -1.48 -38.31
N ALA A 672 10.62 -1.81 -37.40
CA ALA A 672 11.49 -2.98 -37.47
C ALA A 672 11.04 -4.01 -36.44
N ILE A 673 10.64 -5.20 -36.88
CA ILE A 673 10.05 -6.24 -36.04
C ILE A 673 10.97 -7.46 -36.05
N ARG A 674 11.55 -7.82 -34.91
CA ARG A 674 12.50 -8.94 -34.83
C ARG A 674 11.77 -10.28 -34.90
N ARG A 675 12.18 -11.11 -35.86
CA ARG A 675 11.67 -12.46 -36.10
C ARG A 675 12.36 -13.50 -35.21
N PRO A 676 11.73 -14.68 -35.00
CA PRO A 676 12.35 -15.81 -34.29
C PRO A 676 13.71 -16.29 -34.85
N ASP A 677 14.00 -16.04 -36.13
CA ASP A 677 15.29 -16.38 -36.76
C ASP A 677 16.36 -15.27 -36.64
N GLY A 678 16.10 -14.23 -35.83
CA GLY A 678 17.03 -13.14 -35.53
C GLY A 678 17.01 -11.97 -36.53
N LEU A 679 16.40 -12.17 -37.71
CA LEU A 679 16.26 -11.18 -38.78
C LEU A 679 15.12 -10.19 -38.52
N PHE A 680 15.15 -9.04 -39.18
CA PHE A 680 14.05 -8.07 -39.11
C PHE A 680 13.04 -8.20 -40.26
N PHE A 681 11.77 -7.98 -39.92
CA PHE A 681 10.80 -7.44 -40.85
C PHE A 681 10.80 -5.92 -40.78
N TYR A 682 10.66 -5.26 -41.92
CA TYR A 682 10.45 -3.81 -42.01
C TYR A 682 9.09 -3.50 -42.62
N THR A 683 8.35 -2.57 -42.03
CA THR A 683 7.09 -2.10 -42.59
C THR A 683 6.81 -0.63 -42.34
N ASP A 684 6.22 0.03 -43.33
CA ASP A 684 5.59 1.36 -43.22
C ASP A 684 4.05 1.27 -43.15
N GLY A 685 3.51 0.04 -43.07
CA GLY A 685 2.09 -0.26 -43.16
C GLY A 685 1.54 -0.39 -44.59
N LYS A 686 2.34 -0.09 -45.63
CA LYS A 686 1.98 -0.32 -47.05
C LYS A 686 2.71 -1.52 -47.62
N SER A 687 3.96 -1.71 -47.22
CA SER A 687 4.81 -2.83 -47.61
C SER A 687 5.42 -3.48 -46.38
N LEU A 688 5.60 -4.78 -46.43
CA LEU A 688 6.25 -5.57 -45.39
C LEU A 688 7.33 -6.43 -46.06
N SER A 689 8.57 -6.02 -45.84
CA SER A 689 9.79 -6.59 -46.43
C SER A 689 10.62 -7.32 -45.39
N SER A 690 11.34 -8.35 -45.83
CA SER A 690 12.19 -9.20 -44.99
C SER A 690 13.67 -8.95 -45.30
N GLU A 691 14.54 -9.04 -44.30
CA GLU A 691 16.00 -9.05 -44.51
C GLU A 691 16.51 -10.34 -45.17
N LYS A 692 15.69 -11.38 -45.24
CA LYS A 692 16.12 -12.66 -45.78
C LYS A 692 16.30 -12.56 -47.31
N PRO A 693 17.48 -12.89 -47.85
CA PRO A 693 17.73 -12.83 -49.29
C PRO A 693 16.75 -13.72 -50.07
N GLY A 694 16.05 -13.13 -51.05
CA GLY A 694 15.10 -13.84 -51.93
C GLY A 694 13.64 -13.83 -51.49
N GLU A 695 13.30 -13.34 -50.29
CA GLU A 695 11.91 -13.11 -49.88
C GLU A 695 11.39 -11.80 -50.51
N LYS A 696 10.31 -11.89 -51.32
CA LYS A 696 9.68 -10.70 -51.91
C LYS A 696 8.88 -9.93 -50.86
N ALA A 697 8.92 -8.60 -50.94
CA ALA A 697 8.03 -7.74 -50.16
C ALA A 697 6.58 -8.09 -50.47
N SER A 698 5.74 -8.08 -49.43
CA SER A 698 4.31 -8.31 -49.55
C SER A 698 3.52 -7.16 -48.91
N THR A 699 2.21 -7.13 -49.09
CA THR A 699 1.34 -6.13 -48.48
C THR A 699 0.93 -6.63 -47.08
N PRO A 700 1.23 -5.90 -45.99
CA PRO A 700 0.81 -6.31 -44.66
C PRO A 700 -0.71 -6.17 -44.50
N PRO A 701 -1.35 -6.97 -43.61
CA PRO A 701 -2.74 -6.74 -43.25
C PRO A 701 -2.92 -5.34 -42.64
N PRO A 702 -4.00 -4.60 -42.97
CA PRO A 702 -4.26 -3.27 -42.41
C PRO A 702 -4.24 -3.23 -40.87
N GLU A 703 -4.66 -4.32 -40.24
CA GLU A 703 -4.69 -4.50 -38.78
C GLU A 703 -3.31 -4.50 -38.14
N LEU A 704 -2.24 -4.83 -38.88
CA LEU A 704 -0.87 -4.70 -38.37
C LEU A 704 -0.51 -3.24 -38.14
N LEU A 705 -0.84 -2.36 -39.09
CA LEU A 705 -0.60 -0.93 -38.93
C LEU A 705 -1.48 -0.33 -37.83
N ASP A 706 -2.74 -0.78 -37.72
CA ASP A 706 -3.66 -0.36 -36.65
C ASP A 706 -3.12 -0.75 -35.27
N ALA A 707 -2.66 -1.99 -35.11
CA ALA A 707 -2.03 -2.48 -33.88
C ALA A 707 -0.81 -1.63 -33.49
N LEU A 708 0.14 -1.43 -34.42
CA LEU A 708 1.36 -0.66 -34.17
C LEU A 708 1.07 0.80 -33.81
N LYS A 709 0.11 1.44 -34.50
CA LYS A 709 -0.31 2.83 -34.20
C LYS A 709 -1.03 2.94 -32.86
N SER A 710 -1.85 1.96 -32.51
CA SER A 710 -2.54 1.92 -31.22
C SER A 710 -1.54 1.79 -30.06
N VAL A 711 -0.50 0.95 -30.22
CA VAL A 711 0.60 0.86 -29.24
C VAL A 711 1.37 2.17 -29.15
N ASN A 712 1.74 2.80 -30.27
CA ASN A 712 2.36 4.13 -30.24
C ASN A 712 1.49 5.15 -29.49
N THR A 713 0.17 5.12 -29.70
CA THR A 713 -0.76 6.05 -29.05
C THR A 713 -0.83 5.83 -27.53
N LYS A 714 -0.86 4.56 -27.07
CA LYS A 714 -0.75 4.23 -25.64
C LYS A 714 0.57 4.73 -25.07
N LEU A 715 1.69 4.45 -25.74
CA LEU A 715 3.03 4.84 -25.30
C LEU A 715 3.21 6.37 -25.24
N ILE A 716 2.70 7.11 -26.22
CA ILE A 716 2.70 8.60 -26.21
C ILE A 716 1.96 9.12 -24.97
N LYS A 717 0.81 8.52 -24.65
CA LYS A 717 0.01 8.92 -23.50
C LYS A 717 0.72 8.60 -22.17
N GLU A 718 1.39 7.46 -22.09
CA GLU A 718 2.16 7.05 -20.91
C GLU A 718 3.38 7.96 -20.71
N LEU A 719 4.18 8.19 -21.75
CA LEU A 719 5.33 9.11 -21.70
C LEU A 719 4.92 10.56 -21.39
N ASP A 720 3.79 11.05 -21.92
CA ASP A 720 3.27 12.39 -21.57
C ASP A 720 2.85 12.48 -20.09
N ALA A 721 2.30 11.41 -19.53
CA ALA A 721 1.97 11.34 -18.11
C ALA A 721 3.23 11.28 -17.24
N ASP A 722 4.23 10.49 -17.64
CA ASP A 722 5.51 10.36 -16.94
C ASP A 722 6.28 11.67 -16.96
N LEU A 723 6.36 12.37 -18.10
CA LEU A 723 6.99 13.68 -18.18
C LEU A 723 6.33 14.74 -17.27
N LYS A 724 5.00 14.73 -17.15
CA LYS A 724 4.29 15.64 -16.23
C LYS A 724 4.62 15.34 -14.77
N LYS A 725 4.76 14.06 -14.44
CA LYS A 725 5.15 13.61 -13.09
C LYS A 725 6.59 14.00 -12.79
N ASP A 726 7.49 13.81 -13.76
CA ASP A 726 8.89 14.21 -13.67
C ASP A 726 9.06 15.72 -13.56
N ASP A 727 8.25 16.52 -14.27
CA ASP A 727 8.24 17.98 -14.14
C ASP A 727 7.90 18.42 -12.71
N GLY A 728 6.87 17.80 -12.11
CA GLY A 728 6.51 18.03 -10.72
C GLY A 728 7.65 17.67 -9.77
N TYR A 729 8.22 16.48 -9.96
CA TYR A 729 9.34 16.00 -9.16
C TYR A 729 10.57 16.90 -9.29
N LEU A 730 10.99 17.27 -10.50
CA LEU A 730 12.10 18.19 -10.74
C LEU A 730 11.86 19.58 -10.12
N ALA A 731 10.63 20.08 -10.10
CA ALA A 731 10.30 21.37 -9.48
C ALA A 731 10.39 21.33 -7.95
N GLU A 732 9.89 20.26 -7.33
CA GLU A 732 10.14 19.97 -5.91
C GLU A 732 11.65 19.91 -5.65
N LEU A 733 12.37 19.29 -6.60
CA LEU A 733 13.78 19.08 -6.48
C LEU A 733 14.61 20.37 -6.48
N VAL A 734 14.34 21.28 -7.41
CA VAL A 734 14.97 22.60 -7.44
C VAL A 734 14.64 23.40 -6.17
N THR A 735 13.42 23.26 -5.65
CA THR A 735 12.98 23.99 -4.45
C THR A 735 13.76 23.53 -3.21
N GLU A 736 13.95 22.23 -3.04
CA GLU A 736 14.71 21.67 -1.92
C GLU A 736 16.20 22.04 -2.03
N TYR A 737 16.80 21.95 -3.22
CA TYR A 737 18.19 22.38 -3.45
C TYR A 737 18.44 23.85 -3.06
N ASN A 738 17.55 24.77 -3.47
CA ASN A 738 17.67 26.19 -3.13
C ASN A 738 17.52 26.43 -1.62
N ALA A 739 16.69 25.65 -0.93
CA ALA A 739 16.58 25.71 0.52
C ALA A 739 17.88 25.28 1.21
N LEU A 740 18.48 24.17 0.76
CA LEU A 740 19.76 23.67 1.30
C LEU A 740 20.89 24.69 1.11
N GLN A 741 20.96 25.35 -0.04
CA GLN A 741 21.95 26.41 -0.30
C GLN A 741 21.79 27.61 0.64
N LYS A 742 20.54 27.98 0.95
CA LYS A 742 20.27 29.07 1.89
C LYS A 742 20.68 28.70 3.31
N ASP A 743 20.39 27.48 3.74
CA ASP A 743 20.76 26.98 5.07
C ASP A 743 22.29 26.84 5.20
N MET A 744 22.97 26.39 4.14
CA MET A 744 24.43 26.37 4.07
C MET A 744 25.04 27.75 4.33
N ALA A 745 24.53 28.79 3.64
CA ALA A 745 25.00 30.16 3.84
C ALA A 745 24.74 30.65 5.28
N GLU A 746 23.64 30.24 5.90
CA GLU A 746 23.33 30.57 7.30
C GLU A 746 24.36 29.95 8.26
N TYR A 747 24.66 28.66 8.12
CA TYR A 747 25.67 27.99 8.95
C TYR A 747 27.08 28.53 8.73
N GLN A 748 27.44 28.85 7.49
CA GLN A 748 28.71 29.52 7.18
C GLN A 748 28.82 30.89 7.88
N ASN A 749 27.73 31.67 7.90
CA ASN A 749 27.70 32.93 8.62
C ASN A 749 27.85 32.75 10.14
N TYR A 750 27.16 31.77 10.75
CA TYR A 750 27.31 31.48 12.18
C TYR A 750 28.74 31.04 12.52
N ARG A 751 29.33 30.17 11.69
CA ARG A 751 30.73 29.76 11.81
C ARG A 751 31.68 30.96 11.75
N SER A 752 31.48 31.86 10.79
CA SER A 752 32.32 33.05 10.64
C SER A 752 32.17 34.04 11.79
N ALA A 753 30.97 34.18 12.35
CA ALA A 753 30.70 35.13 13.43
C ALA A 753 31.14 34.61 14.82
N ASN A 754 30.97 33.31 15.08
CA ASN A 754 31.06 32.73 16.43
C ASN A 754 32.10 31.59 16.56
N GLY A 755 32.75 31.20 15.47
CA GLY A 755 33.71 30.07 15.43
C GLY A 755 33.06 28.74 15.06
N GLY A 756 33.89 27.78 14.62
CA GLY A 756 33.42 26.48 14.11
C GLY A 756 32.77 25.56 15.15
N SER A 757 33.14 25.71 16.42
CA SER A 757 32.55 24.99 17.56
C SER A 757 31.24 25.60 18.06
N TYR A 758 30.76 26.70 17.47
CA TYR A 758 29.50 27.31 17.85
C TYR A 758 28.36 26.34 17.54
N GLU A 759 27.53 26.06 18.53
CA GLU A 759 26.40 25.17 18.38
C GLU A 759 25.30 25.85 17.55
N VAL A 760 24.91 25.17 16.48
CA VAL A 760 23.83 25.57 15.59
C VAL A 760 22.78 24.47 15.53
N ASP A 761 21.55 24.88 15.32
CA ASP A 761 20.44 23.95 15.15
C ASP A 761 20.46 23.38 13.72
N TYR A 762 20.62 22.07 13.60
CA TYR A 762 20.53 21.34 12.34
C TYR A 762 19.33 20.39 12.39
N GLY A 763 18.20 20.82 11.83
CA GLY A 763 16.94 20.08 11.96
C GLY A 763 16.45 20.06 13.41
N THR A 764 16.49 18.89 14.05
CA THR A 764 16.13 18.67 15.47
C THR A 764 17.34 18.46 16.38
N ASP A 765 18.54 18.40 15.80
CA ASP A 765 19.78 18.16 16.52
C ASP A 765 20.51 19.50 16.72
N THR A 766 21.21 19.63 17.85
CA THR A 766 22.19 20.69 18.06
C THR A 766 23.57 20.11 17.77
N MET A 767 24.32 20.74 16.88
CA MET A 767 25.67 20.31 16.51
C MET A 767 26.56 21.51 16.23
N SER A 768 27.87 21.31 16.14
CA SER A 768 28.77 22.41 15.82
C SER A 768 28.52 22.95 14.40
N ALA A 769 28.81 24.22 14.17
CA ALA A 769 28.67 24.85 12.86
C ALA A 769 29.50 24.12 11.78
N ASP A 770 30.68 23.59 12.13
CA ASP A 770 31.51 22.77 11.23
C ASP A 770 30.83 21.44 10.83
N GLU A 771 30.21 20.75 11.80
CA GLU A 771 29.47 19.51 11.53
C GLU A 771 28.21 19.75 10.69
N ALA A 772 27.47 20.82 11.00
CA ALA A 772 26.30 21.25 10.25
C ALA A 772 26.63 21.56 8.78
N ILE A 773 27.74 22.28 8.54
CA ILE A 773 28.24 22.57 7.18
C ILE A 773 28.63 21.27 6.47
N THR A 774 29.41 20.41 7.11
CA THR A 774 29.86 19.14 6.51
C THR A 774 28.68 18.25 6.10
N LYS A 775 27.67 18.14 6.97
CA LYS A 775 26.45 17.37 6.70
C LYS A 775 25.62 17.98 5.58
N MET A 776 25.51 19.31 5.55
CA MET A 776 24.82 20.03 4.48
C MET A 776 25.53 19.89 3.12
N GLU A 777 26.87 19.86 3.08
CA GLU A 777 27.63 19.62 1.85
C GLU A 777 27.34 18.23 1.27
N ALA A 778 27.28 17.21 2.13
CA ALA A 778 26.92 15.85 1.73
C ALA A 778 25.49 15.77 1.18
N ASP A 779 24.53 16.40 1.87
CA ASP A 779 23.13 16.45 1.44
C ASP A 779 22.98 17.13 0.07
N ILE A 780 23.67 18.27 -0.14
CA ILE A 780 23.69 19.00 -1.43
C ILE A 780 24.28 18.14 -2.55
N ALA A 781 25.36 17.40 -2.28
CA ALA A 781 26.01 16.54 -3.27
C ALA A 781 25.12 15.34 -3.67
N GLN A 782 24.46 14.71 -2.70
CA GLN A 782 23.49 13.65 -2.95
C GLN A 782 22.33 14.17 -3.79
N TRP A 783 21.80 15.33 -3.42
CA TRP A 783 20.74 16.04 -4.14
C TRP A 783 21.08 16.32 -5.60
N GLY A 784 22.30 16.81 -5.85
CA GLY A 784 22.79 17.04 -7.21
C GLY A 784 22.85 15.76 -8.05
N THR A 785 23.17 14.62 -7.44
CA THR A 785 23.16 13.32 -8.13
C THR A 785 21.74 12.93 -8.53
N GLU A 786 20.80 13.02 -7.59
CA GLU A 786 19.39 12.68 -7.82
C GLU A 786 18.75 13.57 -8.90
N TYR A 787 19.01 14.88 -8.85
CA TYR A 787 18.54 15.82 -9.87
C TYR A 787 19.09 15.50 -11.26
N ASN A 788 20.39 15.19 -11.38
CA ASN A 788 20.99 14.85 -12.67
C ASN A 788 20.45 13.53 -13.24
N THR A 789 20.17 12.54 -12.38
CA THR A 789 19.53 11.29 -12.79
C THR A 789 18.12 11.54 -13.33
N ALA A 790 17.27 12.23 -12.57
CA ALA A 790 15.90 12.55 -12.97
C ALA A 790 15.87 13.41 -14.25
N LEU A 791 16.78 14.39 -14.37
CA LEU A 791 16.88 15.24 -15.57
C LEU A 791 17.30 14.44 -16.80
N THR A 792 18.19 13.45 -16.63
CA THR A 792 18.62 12.58 -17.73
C THR A 792 17.48 11.69 -18.20
N GLU A 793 16.69 11.16 -17.27
CA GLU A 793 15.50 10.34 -17.54
C GLU A 793 14.45 11.13 -18.29
N ARG A 794 14.04 12.27 -17.74
CA ARG A 794 13.11 13.18 -18.40
C ARG A 794 13.55 13.59 -19.81
N ARG A 795 14.85 13.85 -20.02
CA ARG A 795 15.38 14.19 -21.35
C ARG A 795 15.22 13.04 -22.35
N LYS A 796 15.44 11.81 -21.89
CA LYS A 796 15.23 10.61 -22.70
C LYS A 796 13.76 10.49 -23.09
N ASP A 797 12.86 10.54 -22.12
CA ASP A 797 11.41 10.36 -22.34
C ASP A 797 10.84 11.48 -23.23
N ALA A 798 11.33 12.71 -23.07
CA ALA A 798 10.99 13.84 -23.94
C ALA A 798 11.46 13.63 -25.39
N ASN A 799 12.66 13.09 -25.60
CA ASN A 799 13.16 12.77 -26.93
C ASN A 799 12.36 11.64 -27.58
N ASP A 800 12.01 10.62 -26.81
CA ASP A 800 11.21 9.48 -27.27
C ASP A 800 9.80 9.94 -27.64
N LEU A 801 9.16 10.74 -26.78
CA LEU A 801 7.85 11.35 -27.03
C LEU A 801 7.85 12.25 -28.27
N GLN A 802 8.87 13.10 -28.44
CA GLN A 802 9.00 13.93 -29.64
C GLN A 802 9.11 13.10 -30.92
N THR A 803 9.88 12.03 -30.87
CA THR A 803 10.08 11.14 -32.02
C THR A 803 8.77 10.43 -32.37
N LEU A 804 8.05 9.92 -31.38
CA LEU A 804 6.74 9.27 -31.54
C LEU A 804 5.68 10.25 -32.10
N ASN A 805 5.64 11.50 -31.60
CA ASN A 805 4.69 12.53 -32.04
C ASN A 805 4.96 13.06 -33.46
N ARG A 806 6.23 13.12 -33.90
CA ARG A 806 6.55 13.49 -35.29
C ARG A 806 6.00 12.45 -36.26
N GLN A 807 6.12 11.17 -35.93
CA GLN A 807 5.78 10.07 -36.83
C GLN A 807 4.29 9.76 -36.92
N THR A 808 3.52 10.04 -35.86
CA THR A 808 2.05 9.99 -35.90
C THR A 808 1.43 11.06 -36.80
N ASN A 809 2.15 12.16 -37.08
CA ASN A 809 1.68 13.31 -37.86
C ASN A 809 2.25 13.41 -39.29
N THR A 810 3.21 12.57 -39.68
CA THR A 810 3.81 12.59 -41.04
C THR A 810 3.15 11.58 -41.99
N THR A 811 2.64 12.07 -43.12
CA THR A 811 2.32 11.25 -44.30
C THR A 811 3.62 10.77 -44.94
N PHE A 812 3.86 9.46 -44.96
CA PHE A 812 5.06 8.83 -45.55
C PHE A 812 5.39 9.39 -46.94
N VAL A 813 6.54 10.04 -47.07
CA VAL A 813 7.15 10.40 -48.36
C VAL A 813 7.96 9.19 -48.85
N SER A 814 7.84 8.91 -50.15
CA SER A 814 8.39 7.79 -50.94
C SER A 814 9.78 7.24 -50.52
N PRO A 815 10.08 5.96 -50.81
CA PRO A 815 11.19 5.23 -50.19
C PRO A 815 12.57 5.75 -50.63
N PRO A 816 13.57 5.82 -49.72
CA PRO A 816 14.97 5.87 -50.10
C PRO A 816 15.48 4.48 -50.54
N GLU A 817 16.50 4.46 -51.40
CA GLU A 817 17.05 3.27 -52.07
C GLU A 817 17.49 2.14 -51.12
N PRO A 818 17.48 0.87 -51.61
CA PRO A 818 17.88 -0.29 -50.83
C PRO A 818 19.35 -0.20 -50.36
N PHE A 819 19.55 -0.56 -49.10
CA PHE A 819 20.84 -0.64 -48.40
C PHE A 819 21.84 -1.57 -49.13
N ASP A 820 22.97 -1.04 -49.62
CA ASP A 820 24.10 -1.82 -50.19
C ASP A 820 24.99 -2.34 -49.04
N PRO A 821 25.16 -3.66 -48.86
CA PRO A 821 25.87 -4.23 -47.72
C PRO A 821 27.40 -4.27 -47.86
N ARG A 822 28.03 -3.48 -48.75
CA ARG A 822 29.49 -3.50 -48.89
C ARG A 822 30.19 -2.50 -47.95
N PRO A 823 31.16 -2.93 -47.13
CA PRO A 823 31.94 -2.02 -46.29
C PRO A 823 32.80 -1.12 -47.19
N SER A 824 32.75 0.18 -46.97
CA SER A 824 33.66 1.14 -47.61
C SER A 824 35.09 0.81 -47.19
N SER A 825 35.88 0.31 -48.12
CA SER A 825 37.33 0.20 -47.99
C SER A 825 37.92 1.60 -47.84
N ALA A 826 38.24 1.99 -46.61
CA ALA A 826 39.21 3.04 -46.36
C ALA A 826 40.62 2.41 -46.42
N THR A 827 41.44 2.92 -47.32
CA THR A 827 42.89 2.68 -47.40
C THR A 827 43.58 4.02 -47.57
N PRO A 828 44.81 4.18 -47.05
CA PRO A 828 45.26 3.99 -45.68
C PRO A 828 45.24 5.30 -44.87
#